data_AF-A0A9D6I3D0-F1
#
_entry.id   AF-A0A9D6I3D0-F1
#
_cell.length_a   1.000
_cell.length_b   1.000
_cell.length_c   1.000
_cell.angle_alpha   90.00
_cell.angle_beta   90.00
_cell.angle_gamma   90.00
#
_symmetry.space_group_name_H-M   'P 1'
#
loop_
_entity.id
_entity.type
_entity.pdbx_description
1 polymer ?
#
loop_
_entity_poly.entity_id
_entity_poly.type
_entity_poly.pdbx_seq_one_letter_code
_entity_poly.pdbx_strand_id
1 'polypeptide(L)'
;EEAAIPSICQQCPGGCGLLVRTLDGEVGGISGNPLHPINRGALCPKAFGGLELLYDPNRLRGPLARDGERGRFRPIGWDEALPMVISRLSDLRAQGLSHTVAILGGQYRGYRDILWRRFAEAYGTPNYIRVRCLPPEEPAPAHRLMQGVTTPLGYDLGEAQLILSFGAGLLEAWLGPVHASQAFARLRRSGERPRGRLVQVDPRRSPTAVKADRWVPIVPGTDGILALGIANAMIREGLYDQEFVQEHAFGFEDWVDQRGERHEGFKNLVLREYGLLTVSAATGVSVKTVLEIARDLATIRPAVVIGERGPAYGPDDLHTRMAIHSLNALIGNLGVRGGLLIQGELPLAPLPPVEQDEAAKRGLGHPRIDGAGRGQYLLVSNAPQVLPERILGGTPYPINALFLFATNPLVNHPAKEQFAEVMKRIPFIVSFSPFLDESSAMADLILPDHTYLERWQDDQVTHLAGFTCFSLARPAATPLHQTRNTADVILQLTRALGGSVAESFPWEKYDDLLYEGARGLYEAGRGYVVSAHAEESLRKILERQGYWAPEFESYDDFWDALVKRGAWWDPTGLPVSRKALLRTPSGKFDLYSTALQRLVEEAVKREGDRAPFVRALGGLDRGDLLYLPVVAIPPAREPGEFPLRLNTYRLMTRPPGGGRNQPWLLEQPAVHLRASWEGWVEIHPTTAAGLGIKDGDRVWVESAKGRVGLKARLYPGTLPDIVQIPLFGGEGPNPNDLIPNEADPFRGFGLLNTTRVRVTKA
;
A
#
# COMPACT_ATOMS: atom_id res chain seq x y z
N GLU A 1 18.21 24.90 25.40
CA GLU A 1 17.31 23.98 26.15
C GLU A 1 17.16 22.68 25.36
N GLU A 2 17.26 21.54 26.04
CA GLU A 2 16.98 20.23 25.41
C GLU A 2 15.48 19.95 25.50
N ALA A 3 14.84 19.64 24.37
CA ALA A 3 13.43 19.26 24.34
C ALA A 3 13.21 17.98 23.52
N ALA A 4 12.24 17.17 23.93
CA ALA A 4 11.78 16.01 23.18
C ALA A 4 10.40 16.30 22.58
N ILE A 5 10.33 16.48 21.26
CA ILE A 5 9.11 16.86 20.55
C ILE A 5 8.52 15.61 19.87
N PRO A 6 7.26 15.24 20.13
CA PRO A 6 6.60 14.18 19.39
C PRO A 6 6.52 14.47 17.89
N SER A 7 6.83 13.46 17.08
CA SER A 7 6.72 13.53 15.63
C SER A 7 6.31 12.17 15.04
N ILE A 8 6.22 12.06 13.72
CA ILE A 8 5.79 10.84 13.01
C ILE A 8 6.77 10.52 11.89
N CYS A 9 7.20 9.27 11.81
CA CYS A 9 8.06 8.80 10.73
C CYS A 9 7.27 8.59 9.43
N GLN A 10 7.65 9.31 8.37
CA GLN A 10 7.02 9.23 7.04
C GLN A 10 7.84 8.43 6.01
N GLN A 11 8.86 7.68 6.42
CA GLN A 11 9.70 6.91 5.47
C GLN A 11 9.07 5.59 4.98
N CYS A 12 7.92 5.18 5.53
CA CYS A 12 7.18 4.00 5.08
C CYS A 12 5.70 4.07 5.56
N PRO A 13 4.82 3.13 5.14
CA PRO A 13 3.43 3.11 5.59
C PRO A 13 3.22 2.81 7.09
N GLY A 14 4.29 2.54 7.84
CA GLY A 14 4.18 2.09 9.23
C GLY A 14 3.75 3.15 10.24
N GLY A 15 3.84 4.45 9.93
CA GLY A 15 3.37 5.53 10.82
C GLY A 15 3.91 5.47 12.26
N CYS A 16 5.20 5.16 12.44
CA CYS A 16 5.78 5.02 13.77
C CYS A 16 5.91 6.39 14.47
N GLY A 17 5.50 6.46 15.74
CA GLY A 17 5.67 7.66 16.56
C GLY A 17 7.12 7.87 16.98
N LEU A 18 7.57 9.11 16.86
CA LEU A 18 8.93 9.56 17.16
C LEU A 18 8.94 10.51 18.36
N LEU A 19 10.09 10.58 19.02
CA LEU A 19 10.51 11.69 19.87
C LEU A 19 11.77 12.26 19.26
N VAL A 20 11.67 13.50 18.79
CA VAL A 20 12.76 14.26 18.18
C VAL A 20 13.41 15.10 19.27
N ARG A 21 14.68 14.83 19.54
CA ARG A 21 15.46 15.59 20.52
C ARG A 21 16.05 16.81 19.84
N THR A 22 15.77 17.97 20.42
CA THR A 22 16.33 19.25 19.99
C THR A 22 17.24 19.82 21.06
N LEU A 23 18.30 20.50 20.65
CA LEU A 23 19.16 21.31 21.51
C LEU A 23 19.19 22.72 20.91
N ASP A 24 18.67 23.70 21.64
CA ASP A 24 18.62 25.11 21.19
C ASP A 24 17.92 25.29 19.83
N GLY A 25 16.92 24.45 19.54
CA GLY A 25 16.15 24.47 18.29
C GLY A 25 16.72 23.62 17.16
N GLU A 26 17.95 23.13 17.29
CA GLU A 26 18.56 22.20 16.33
C GLU A 26 18.23 20.75 16.67
N VAL A 27 17.88 19.94 15.67
CA VAL A 27 17.57 18.52 15.87
C VAL A 27 18.87 17.73 16.04
N GLY A 28 19.07 17.14 17.22
CA GLY A 28 20.25 16.33 17.55
C GLY A 28 20.00 14.82 17.51
N GLY A 29 18.75 14.36 17.52
CA GLY A 29 18.47 12.92 17.52
C GLY A 29 17.01 12.53 17.34
N ILE A 30 16.79 11.28 16.92
CA ILE A 30 15.47 10.67 16.80
C ILE A 30 15.44 9.40 17.66
N SER A 31 14.38 9.27 18.47
CA SER A 31 14.07 8.06 19.23
C SER A 31 12.60 7.68 19.04
N GLY A 32 12.20 6.46 19.38
CA GLY A 32 10.80 6.06 19.28
C GLY A 32 9.99 6.61 20.44
N ASN A 33 8.75 7.03 20.19
CA ASN A 33 7.83 7.40 21.26
C ASN A 33 7.37 6.13 22.01
N PRO A 34 7.71 5.96 23.31
CA PRO A 34 7.33 4.78 24.09
C PRO A 34 5.83 4.66 24.30
N LEU A 35 5.09 5.78 24.25
CA LEU A 35 3.64 5.83 24.42
C LEU A 35 2.90 5.40 23.15
N HIS A 36 3.56 5.50 21.99
CA HIS A 36 2.89 5.28 20.70
C HIS A 36 2.58 3.78 20.47
N PRO A 37 1.34 3.39 20.16
CA PRO A 37 0.90 1.99 20.23
C PRO A 37 1.51 1.09 19.14
N ILE A 38 1.86 1.68 17.99
CA ILE A 38 2.41 0.97 16.83
C ILE A 38 3.81 0.42 17.11
N ASN A 39 4.66 1.24 17.75
CA ASN A 39 6.08 0.97 17.84
C ASN A 39 6.60 0.94 19.27
N ARG A 40 5.87 1.44 20.28
CA ARG A 40 6.21 1.35 21.71
C ARG A 40 7.69 1.63 22.00
N GLY A 41 8.20 2.72 21.41
CA GLY A 41 9.60 3.15 21.56
C GLY A 41 10.61 2.49 20.60
N ALA A 42 10.27 1.40 19.94
CA ALA A 42 11.13 0.77 18.94
C ALA A 42 11.14 1.54 17.61
N LEU A 43 12.22 1.42 16.85
CA LEU A 43 12.36 1.98 15.50
C LEU A 43 13.07 1.00 14.58
N CYS A 44 12.79 1.11 13.28
CA CYS A 44 13.59 0.46 12.23
C CYS A 44 14.67 1.43 11.71
N PRO A 45 15.67 0.94 10.96
CA PRO A 45 16.74 1.80 10.45
C PRO A 45 16.24 3.05 9.73
N LYS A 46 15.21 2.94 8.88
CA LYS A 46 14.63 4.08 8.14
C LYS A 46 14.34 5.31 9.01
N ALA A 47 13.84 5.13 10.23
CA ALA A 47 13.52 6.26 11.09
C ALA A 47 14.73 7.15 11.41
N PHE A 48 15.91 6.56 11.59
CA PHE A 48 17.16 7.29 11.87
C PHE A 48 17.69 8.03 10.63
N GLY A 49 17.47 7.47 9.43
CA GLY A 49 17.74 8.17 8.17
C GLY A 49 16.91 9.45 7.99
N GLY A 50 15.94 9.72 8.87
CA GLY A 50 15.19 10.97 8.91
C GLY A 50 16.07 12.21 9.12
N LEU A 51 17.15 12.07 9.90
CA LEU A 51 18.12 13.15 10.11
C LEU A 51 18.88 13.48 8.84
N GLU A 52 19.24 12.46 8.06
CA GLU A 52 19.89 12.66 6.75
C GLU A 52 18.98 13.43 5.81
N LEU A 53 17.66 13.18 5.82
CA LEU A 53 16.73 13.95 4.99
C LEU A 53 16.58 15.42 5.42
N LEU A 54 16.65 15.71 6.74
CA LEU A 54 16.55 17.08 7.25
C LEU A 54 17.78 17.91 6.86
N TYR A 55 18.97 17.32 7.05
CA TYR A 55 20.26 17.98 6.86
C TYR A 55 20.94 17.66 5.51
N ASP A 56 20.21 17.05 4.57
CA ASP A 56 20.77 16.74 3.26
C ASP A 56 21.21 18.03 2.55
N PRO A 57 22.48 18.14 2.12
CA PRO A 57 23.01 19.33 1.48
C PRO A 57 22.37 19.65 0.11
N ASN A 58 21.69 18.67 -0.50
CA ASN A 58 21.01 18.81 -1.80
C ASN A 58 19.55 19.26 -1.68
N ARG A 59 19.08 19.60 -0.48
CA ARG A 59 17.73 20.16 -0.31
C ARG A 59 17.59 21.48 -1.05
N LEU A 60 16.39 21.67 -1.61
CA LEU A 60 16.01 22.93 -2.23
C LEU A 60 15.90 24.03 -1.17
N ARG A 61 16.55 25.16 -1.44
CA ARG A 61 16.62 26.30 -0.50
C ARG A 61 15.45 27.26 -0.60
N GLY A 62 14.70 27.21 -1.71
CA GLY A 62 13.56 28.08 -2.01
C GLY A 62 12.94 27.73 -3.38
N PRO A 63 11.85 28.38 -3.78
CA PRO A 63 11.18 28.11 -5.05
C PRO A 63 12.08 28.32 -6.27
N LEU A 64 11.88 27.49 -7.29
CA LEU A 64 12.62 27.54 -8.55
C LEU A 64 11.65 27.60 -9.72
N ALA A 65 11.92 28.47 -10.71
CA ALA A 65 11.20 28.49 -11.98
C ALA A 65 12.11 28.04 -13.12
N ARG A 66 11.55 27.36 -14.12
CA ARG A 66 12.28 26.97 -15.33
C ARG A 66 12.84 28.20 -16.03
N ASP A 67 14.08 28.10 -16.46
CA ASP A 67 14.79 29.12 -17.22
C ASP A 67 15.24 28.57 -18.59
N GLY A 68 14.39 28.73 -19.59
CA GLY A 68 14.60 28.18 -20.94
C GLY A 68 14.34 26.68 -21.02
N GLU A 69 15.38 25.90 -21.33
CA GLU A 69 15.30 24.45 -21.50
C GLU A 69 14.92 23.74 -20.18
N ARG A 70 14.14 22.65 -20.26
CA ARG A 70 13.79 21.85 -19.07
C ARG A 70 15.07 21.34 -18.38
N GLY A 71 15.08 21.37 -17.05
CA GLY A 71 16.25 21.05 -16.23
C GLY A 71 17.11 22.26 -15.85
N ARG A 72 16.90 23.42 -16.46
CA ARG A 72 17.53 24.68 -16.05
C ARG A 72 16.55 25.52 -15.23
N PHE A 73 17.03 26.05 -14.12
CA PHE A 73 16.20 26.76 -13.15
C PHE A 73 16.84 28.05 -12.69
N ARG A 74 16.00 29.06 -12.45
CA ARG A 74 16.36 30.28 -11.73
C ARG A 74 15.64 30.31 -10.37
N PRO A 75 16.31 30.76 -9.30
CA PRO A 75 15.67 30.95 -7.99
C PRO A 75 14.67 32.10 -8.07
N ILE A 76 13.51 31.91 -7.44
CA ILE A 76 12.45 32.92 -7.33
C ILE A 76 11.88 32.97 -5.91
N GLY A 77 11.18 34.06 -5.59
CA GLY A 77 10.47 34.19 -4.33
C GLY A 77 9.12 33.47 -4.34
N TRP A 78 8.58 33.16 -3.16
CA TRP A 78 7.20 32.64 -3.03
C TRP A 78 6.15 33.62 -3.57
N ASP A 79 6.43 34.93 -3.46
CA ASP A 79 5.54 36.00 -3.94
C ASP A 79 5.48 36.08 -5.47
N GLU A 80 6.49 35.53 -6.17
CA GLU A 80 6.47 35.34 -7.63
C GLU A 80 5.87 33.97 -8.00
N ALA A 81 6.24 32.92 -7.26
CA ALA A 81 5.86 31.55 -7.56
C ALA A 81 4.35 31.31 -7.45
N LEU A 82 3.69 31.81 -6.41
CA LEU A 82 2.26 31.58 -6.19
C LEU A 82 1.38 32.20 -7.28
N PRO A 83 1.56 33.49 -7.66
CA PRO A 83 0.81 34.08 -8.77
C PRO A 83 0.92 33.30 -10.08
N MET A 84 2.09 32.70 -10.39
CA MET A 84 2.24 31.88 -11.60
C MET A 84 1.30 30.68 -11.61
N VAL A 85 1.18 29.96 -10.47
CA VAL A 85 0.27 28.81 -10.35
C VAL A 85 -1.19 29.28 -10.39
N ILE A 86 -1.52 30.34 -9.64
CA ILE A 86 -2.87 30.88 -9.55
C ILE A 86 -3.35 31.33 -10.92
N SER A 87 -2.55 32.14 -11.65
CA SER A 87 -2.89 32.60 -12.99
C SER A 87 -3.20 31.42 -13.91
N ARG A 88 -2.34 30.40 -13.92
CA ARG A 88 -2.53 29.24 -14.79
C ARG A 88 -3.79 28.45 -14.46
N LEU A 89 -4.10 28.24 -13.18
CA LEU A 89 -5.30 27.55 -12.74
C LEU A 89 -6.56 28.38 -13.05
N SER A 90 -6.55 29.68 -12.77
CA SER A 90 -7.65 30.59 -13.11
C SER A 90 -7.95 30.60 -14.61
N ASP A 91 -6.92 30.68 -15.45
CA ASP A 91 -7.07 30.67 -16.91
C ASP A 91 -7.71 29.36 -17.41
N LEU A 92 -7.22 28.21 -16.93
CA LEU A 92 -7.77 26.91 -17.31
C LEU A 92 -9.22 26.75 -16.85
N ARG A 93 -9.55 27.19 -15.64
CA ARG A 93 -10.92 27.14 -15.11
C ARG A 93 -11.85 28.06 -15.90
N ALA A 94 -11.42 29.28 -16.22
CA ALA A 94 -12.19 30.24 -17.02
C ALA A 94 -12.48 29.74 -18.44
N GLN A 95 -11.55 28.97 -19.03
CA GLN A 95 -11.72 28.32 -20.34
C GLN A 95 -12.57 27.04 -20.30
N GLY A 96 -13.06 26.61 -19.12
CA GLY A 96 -13.80 25.36 -18.97
C GLY A 96 -12.92 24.10 -19.03
N LEU A 97 -11.61 24.24 -18.85
CA LEU A 97 -10.61 23.18 -18.95
C LEU A 97 -10.12 22.68 -17.57
N SER A 98 -10.92 22.84 -16.52
CA SER A 98 -10.60 22.37 -15.16
C SER A 98 -10.24 20.88 -15.13
N HIS A 99 -10.97 20.05 -15.88
CA HIS A 99 -10.71 18.61 -16.03
C HIS A 99 -9.34 18.27 -16.63
N THR A 100 -8.65 19.21 -17.28
CA THR A 100 -7.32 18.98 -17.90
C THR A 100 -6.15 19.17 -16.91
N VAL A 101 -6.44 19.44 -15.64
CA VAL A 101 -5.44 19.48 -14.56
C VAL A 101 -5.33 18.10 -13.93
N ALA A 102 -4.14 17.50 -13.90
CA ALA A 102 -3.89 16.22 -13.23
C ALA A 102 -3.05 16.43 -11.97
N ILE A 103 -3.41 15.75 -10.88
CA ILE A 103 -2.66 15.74 -9.62
C ILE A 103 -2.19 14.31 -9.37
N LEU A 104 -0.88 14.11 -9.40
CA LEU A 104 -0.24 12.84 -9.12
C LEU A 104 0.32 12.86 -7.70
N GLY A 105 -0.33 12.11 -6.82
CA GLY A 105 0.05 11.94 -5.43
C GLY A 105 0.85 10.64 -5.20
N GLY A 106 1.91 10.71 -4.41
CA GLY A 106 2.64 9.52 -3.94
C GLY A 106 2.11 9.01 -2.61
N GLN A 107 3.00 8.63 -1.69
CA GLN A 107 2.61 8.03 -0.43
C GLN A 107 2.46 9.06 0.70
N TYR A 108 1.22 9.51 0.94
CA TYR A 108 0.83 10.26 2.13
C TYR A 108 -0.54 9.80 2.65
N ARG A 109 -0.74 10.00 3.96
CA ARG A 109 -1.98 9.70 4.68
C ARG A 109 -2.49 10.97 5.36
N GLY A 110 -3.62 10.85 6.02
CA GLY A 110 -4.16 11.92 6.84
C GLY A 110 -4.78 13.06 6.04
N TYR A 111 -4.92 14.20 6.70
CA TYR A 111 -5.55 15.38 6.14
C TYR A 111 -4.81 15.95 4.93
N ARG A 112 -3.52 15.66 4.73
CA ARG A 112 -2.77 16.08 3.52
C ARG A 112 -3.33 15.43 2.25
N ASP A 113 -3.71 14.16 2.31
CA ASP A 113 -4.35 13.48 1.16
C ASP A 113 -5.77 13.98 0.96
N ILE A 114 -6.51 14.16 2.06
CA ILE A 114 -7.88 14.68 2.03
C ILE A 114 -7.90 16.09 1.41
N LEU A 115 -6.94 16.94 1.76
CA LEU A 115 -6.84 18.31 1.25
C LEU A 115 -6.66 18.35 -0.27
N TRP A 116 -5.77 17.51 -0.83
CA TRP A 116 -5.60 17.41 -2.29
C TRP A 116 -6.84 16.87 -3.00
N ARG A 117 -7.51 15.87 -2.42
CA ARG A 117 -8.75 15.31 -2.97
C ARG A 117 -9.87 16.35 -2.96
N ARG A 118 -10.02 17.06 -1.85
CA ARG A 118 -10.96 18.17 -1.68
C ARG A 118 -10.66 19.29 -2.67
N PHE A 119 -9.39 19.58 -2.91
CA PHE A 119 -8.97 20.58 -3.89
C PHE A 119 -9.36 20.16 -5.30
N ALA A 120 -9.11 18.90 -5.67
CA ALA A 120 -9.50 18.36 -6.96
C ALA A 120 -11.02 18.47 -7.19
N GLU A 121 -11.82 18.13 -6.17
CA GLU A 121 -13.27 18.24 -6.21
C GLU A 121 -13.76 19.69 -6.36
N ALA A 122 -13.29 20.61 -5.50
CA ALA A 122 -13.68 22.03 -5.55
C ALA A 122 -13.23 22.72 -6.85
N TYR A 123 -12.00 22.41 -7.30
CA TYR A 123 -11.44 22.93 -8.54
C TYR A 123 -12.07 22.29 -9.79
N GLY A 124 -12.78 21.16 -9.68
CA GLY A 124 -13.46 20.54 -10.81
C GLY A 124 -12.59 19.63 -11.66
N THR A 125 -11.55 19.02 -11.11
CA THR A 125 -10.79 18.01 -11.83
C THR A 125 -11.10 16.60 -11.30
N PRO A 126 -11.47 15.64 -12.18
CA PRO A 126 -11.64 14.25 -11.78
C PRO A 126 -10.28 13.55 -11.57
N ASN A 127 -9.16 14.20 -11.92
CA ASN A 127 -7.84 13.59 -12.07
C ASN A 127 -6.95 13.72 -10.83
N TYR A 128 -7.48 13.38 -9.66
CA TYR A 128 -6.67 13.05 -8.49
C TYR A 128 -6.26 11.57 -8.54
N ILE A 129 -4.97 11.31 -8.82
CA ILE A 129 -4.48 9.96 -9.09
C ILE A 129 -3.28 9.65 -8.20
N ARG A 130 -3.36 8.56 -7.44
CA ARG A 130 -2.26 8.07 -6.62
C ARG A 130 -1.33 7.20 -7.47
N VAL A 131 -0.12 7.68 -7.75
CA VAL A 131 0.89 6.97 -8.55
C VAL A 131 1.70 6.05 -7.62
N ARG A 132 1.15 4.86 -7.37
CA ARG A 132 1.82 3.78 -6.65
C ARG A 132 1.99 2.58 -7.57
N CYS A 133 3.14 1.91 -7.44
CA CYS A 133 3.35 0.58 -8.03
C CYS A 133 3.01 -0.55 -7.03
N LEU A 134 2.39 -0.24 -5.89
CA LEU A 134 2.22 -1.12 -4.73
C LEU A 134 0.81 -0.95 -4.15
N PRO A 135 0.25 -2.01 -3.54
CA PRO A 135 -1.15 -2.05 -3.17
C PRO A 135 -1.48 -1.02 -2.09
N PRO A 136 -2.76 -0.66 -1.97
CA PRO A 136 -3.23 0.51 -1.29
C PRO A 136 -3.44 0.28 0.20
N GLU A 137 -3.60 1.43 0.85
CA GLU A 137 -4.08 1.70 2.19
C GLU A 137 -5.57 1.32 2.38
N GLU A 138 -6.28 1.03 1.28
CA GLU A 138 -7.64 0.48 1.26
C GLU A 138 -7.60 -1.05 1.42
N PRO A 139 -8.61 -1.66 2.08
CA PRO A 139 -8.71 -3.12 2.14
C PRO A 139 -8.66 -3.71 0.73
N ALA A 140 -7.98 -4.85 0.58
CA ALA A 140 -7.95 -5.54 -0.71
C ALA A 140 -9.38 -5.75 -1.25
N PRO A 141 -9.61 -5.55 -2.56
CA PRO A 141 -10.93 -5.71 -3.17
C PRO A 141 -11.62 -7.04 -2.80
N ALA A 142 -10.84 -8.12 -2.63
CA ALA A 142 -11.34 -9.40 -2.14
C ALA A 142 -12.12 -9.29 -0.82
N HIS A 143 -11.68 -8.48 0.15
CA HIS A 143 -12.38 -8.28 1.42
C HIS A 143 -13.72 -7.58 1.23
N ARG A 144 -13.76 -6.54 0.38
CA ARG A 144 -15.01 -5.84 0.04
C ARG A 144 -15.98 -6.78 -0.68
N LEU A 145 -15.48 -7.56 -1.63
CA LEU A 145 -16.29 -8.41 -2.51
C LEU A 145 -16.77 -9.70 -1.84
N MET A 146 -16.01 -10.25 -0.89
CA MET A 146 -16.34 -11.51 -0.22
C MET A 146 -16.89 -11.32 1.20
N GLN A 147 -16.61 -10.19 1.84
CA GLN A 147 -16.99 -9.93 3.23
C GLN A 147 -17.83 -8.65 3.38
N GLY A 148 -17.89 -7.78 2.37
CA GLY A 148 -18.61 -6.51 2.42
C GLY A 148 -17.92 -5.43 3.24
N VAL A 149 -16.67 -5.67 3.67
CA VAL A 149 -15.93 -4.76 4.54
C VAL A 149 -15.19 -3.72 3.69
N THR A 150 -15.50 -2.45 3.94
CA THR A 150 -14.88 -1.29 3.28
C THR A 150 -13.76 -0.65 4.09
N THR A 151 -13.62 -1.01 5.37
CA THR A 151 -12.53 -0.56 6.24
C THR A 151 -11.33 -1.51 6.16
N PRO A 152 -10.11 -1.04 6.46
CA PRO A 152 -8.94 -1.91 6.53
C PRO A 152 -9.13 -3.07 7.53
N LEU A 153 -8.60 -4.24 7.17
CA LEU A 153 -8.56 -5.38 8.09
C LEU A 153 -7.30 -5.33 8.96
N GLY A 154 -7.41 -5.84 10.18
CA GLY A 154 -6.32 -6.08 11.10
C GLY A 154 -5.93 -7.56 11.10
N TYR A 155 -4.64 -7.88 11.02
CA TYR A 155 -4.17 -9.22 11.33
C TYR A 155 -3.69 -9.23 12.77
N ASP A 156 -4.34 -9.99 13.65
CA ASP A 156 -3.96 -10.05 15.06
C ASP A 156 -2.75 -10.99 15.28
N LEU A 157 -1.64 -10.63 14.65
CA LEU A 157 -0.40 -11.42 14.60
C LEU A 157 0.16 -11.71 16.00
N GLY A 158 -0.08 -10.77 16.93
CA GLY A 158 0.38 -10.87 18.30
C GLY A 158 -0.36 -11.93 19.09
N GLU A 159 -1.62 -12.22 18.78
CA GLU A 159 -2.45 -13.19 19.50
C GLU A 159 -2.65 -14.51 18.77
N ALA A 160 -2.27 -14.59 17.50
CA ALA A 160 -2.30 -15.83 16.73
C ALA A 160 -1.44 -16.94 17.38
N GLN A 161 -1.80 -18.20 17.14
CA GLN A 161 -0.99 -19.38 17.42
C GLN A 161 -0.35 -19.95 16.15
N LEU A 162 -0.97 -19.72 14.98
CA LEU A 162 -0.41 -20.03 13.68
C LEU A 162 -0.59 -18.85 12.73
N ILE A 163 0.50 -18.46 12.06
CA ILE A 163 0.49 -17.50 10.96
C ILE A 163 0.89 -18.24 9.68
N LEU A 164 0.01 -18.27 8.68
CA LEU A 164 0.35 -18.65 7.31
C LEU A 164 0.48 -17.38 6.46
N SER A 165 1.68 -17.09 5.98
CA SER A 165 2.00 -15.84 5.31
C SER A 165 2.38 -16.09 3.84
N PHE A 166 1.58 -15.55 2.91
CA PHE A 166 1.87 -15.56 1.48
C PHE A 166 2.69 -14.33 1.10
N GLY A 167 4.02 -14.49 1.07
CA GLY A 167 5.00 -13.52 0.58
C GLY A 167 5.16 -12.24 1.40
N ALA A 168 4.39 -12.04 2.48
CA ALA A 168 4.51 -10.85 3.30
C ALA A 168 5.86 -10.84 4.05
N GLY A 169 6.67 -9.81 3.82
CA GLY A 169 7.96 -9.60 4.48
C GLY A 169 7.83 -9.07 5.91
N LEU A 170 7.15 -9.81 6.80
CA LEU A 170 6.80 -9.39 8.17
C LEU A 170 7.98 -8.79 8.95
N LEU A 171 9.17 -9.37 8.82
CA LEU A 171 10.40 -8.94 9.50
C LEU A 171 11.36 -8.20 8.56
N GLU A 172 10.85 -7.63 7.49
CA GLU A 172 11.62 -6.92 6.47
C GLU A 172 10.97 -5.56 6.17
N ALA A 173 10.45 -5.33 4.96
CA ALA A 173 9.90 -4.05 4.53
C ALA A 173 8.40 -4.08 4.26
N TRP A 174 7.69 -5.02 4.90
CA TRP A 174 6.23 -5.05 4.86
C TRP A 174 5.63 -3.83 5.57
N LEU A 175 4.36 -3.52 5.26
CA LEU A 175 3.65 -2.26 5.52
C LEU A 175 4.07 -1.51 6.80
N GLY A 176 4.02 -2.17 7.96
CA GLY A 176 4.52 -1.68 9.24
C GLY A 176 5.50 -2.66 9.88
N PRO A 177 6.80 -2.59 9.56
CA PRO A 177 7.74 -3.65 9.93
C PRO A 177 8.06 -3.67 11.44
N VAL A 178 8.00 -2.51 12.10
CA VAL A 178 8.22 -2.42 13.55
C VAL A 178 7.05 -3.07 14.31
N HIS A 179 5.81 -2.75 13.94
CA HIS A 179 4.62 -3.37 14.52
C HIS A 179 4.63 -4.89 14.32
N ALA A 180 4.89 -5.35 13.09
CA ALA A 180 4.99 -6.77 12.78
C ALA A 180 6.12 -7.46 13.56
N SER A 181 7.27 -6.81 13.75
CA SER A 181 8.37 -7.34 14.55
C SER A 181 8.02 -7.46 16.04
N GLN A 182 7.28 -6.49 16.59
CA GLN A 182 6.79 -6.58 17.97
C GLN A 182 5.74 -7.67 18.14
N ALA A 183 4.80 -7.76 17.20
CA ALA A 183 3.80 -8.82 17.19
C ALA A 183 4.47 -10.20 17.07
N PHE A 184 5.47 -10.35 16.20
CA PHE A 184 6.28 -11.56 16.09
C PHE A 184 7.04 -11.87 17.38
N ALA A 185 7.64 -10.88 18.03
CA ALA A 185 8.28 -11.08 19.33
C ALA A 185 7.27 -11.60 20.37
N ARG A 186 6.04 -11.06 20.37
CA ARG A 186 4.96 -11.53 21.24
C ARG A 186 4.51 -12.95 20.90
N LEU A 187 4.37 -13.29 19.62
CA LEU A 187 4.05 -14.63 19.12
C LEU A 187 5.08 -15.67 19.60
N ARG A 188 6.36 -15.28 19.64
CA ARG A 188 7.47 -16.16 19.99
C ARG A 188 7.74 -16.30 21.49
N ARG A 189 7.21 -15.42 22.34
CA ARG A 189 7.39 -15.51 23.80
C ARG A 189 6.69 -16.76 24.34
N SER A 190 7.46 -17.64 24.98
CA SER A 190 6.94 -18.74 25.81
C SER A 190 6.52 -18.22 27.18
N GLY A 191 5.43 -18.75 27.73
CA GLY A 191 4.91 -18.37 29.04
C GLY A 191 3.49 -18.89 29.22
N GLU A 192 2.56 -17.99 29.54
CA GLU A 192 1.13 -18.28 29.73
C GLU A 192 0.43 -18.89 28.50
N ARG A 193 1.07 -18.84 27.32
CA ARG A 193 0.58 -19.45 26.08
C ARG A 193 1.68 -20.21 25.35
N PRO A 194 1.34 -21.22 24.54
CA PRO A 194 2.30 -21.90 23.69
C PRO A 194 2.99 -20.94 22.72
N ARG A 195 4.22 -21.28 22.35
CA ARG A 195 4.98 -20.56 21.32
C ARG A 195 4.25 -20.70 19.98
N GLY A 196 3.88 -19.57 19.38
CA GLY A 196 3.22 -19.55 18.08
C GLY A 196 4.14 -19.97 16.93
N ARG A 197 3.52 -20.49 15.87
CA ARG A 197 4.17 -20.96 14.64
C ARG A 197 3.97 -19.98 13.50
N LEU A 198 5.00 -19.84 12.66
CA LEU A 198 4.98 -19.07 11.42
C LEU A 198 5.36 -19.99 10.25
N VAL A 199 4.48 -20.09 9.27
CA VAL A 199 4.72 -20.70 7.96
C VAL A 199 4.81 -19.59 6.93
N GLN A 200 5.97 -19.43 6.30
CA GLN A 200 6.22 -18.40 5.29
C GLN A 200 6.28 -19.04 3.91
N VAL A 201 5.32 -18.73 3.06
CA VAL A 201 5.29 -19.07 1.64
C VAL A 201 5.97 -17.94 0.88
N ASP A 202 7.12 -18.18 0.28
CA ASP A 202 7.94 -17.12 -0.35
C ASP A 202 8.92 -17.75 -1.34
N PRO A 203 9.08 -17.23 -2.58
CA PRO A 203 10.12 -17.69 -3.50
C PRO A 203 11.54 -17.46 -2.96
N ARG A 204 11.72 -16.51 -2.04
CA ARG A 204 12.98 -16.28 -1.33
C ARG A 204 12.91 -16.82 0.08
N ARG A 205 14.03 -17.35 0.55
CA ARG A 205 14.30 -17.48 1.97
C ARG A 205 14.63 -16.11 2.56
N SER A 206 13.63 -15.23 2.59
CA SER A 206 13.66 -13.87 3.11
C SER A 206 13.99 -13.82 4.61
N PRO A 207 14.31 -12.65 5.21
CA PRO A 207 14.50 -12.53 6.66
C PRO A 207 13.32 -13.10 7.47
N THR A 208 12.09 -12.93 6.98
CA THR A 208 10.90 -13.55 7.55
C THR A 208 10.96 -15.08 7.45
N ALA A 209 11.27 -15.62 6.27
CA ALA A 209 11.36 -17.07 6.07
C ALA A 209 12.48 -17.73 6.88
N VAL A 210 13.61 -17.04 7.09
CA VAL A 210 14.70 -17.51 7.96
C VAL A 210 14.26 -17.65 9.41
N LYS A 211 13.31 -16.82 9.86
CA LYS A 211 12.74 -16.85 11.23
C LYS A 211 11.43 -17.64 11.33
N ALA A 212 10.91 -18.15 10.22
CA ALA A 212 9.73 -18.99 10.19
C ALA A 212 10.07 -20.40 10.71
N ASP A 213 9.07 -21.11 11.24
CA ASP A 213 9.19 -22.53 11.60
C ASP A 213 9.24 -23.40 10.33
N ARG A 214 8.62 -22.90 9.25
CA ARG A 214 8.67 -23.50 7.93
C ARG A 214 8.75 -22.43 6.84
N TRP A 215 9.73 -22.56 5.97
CA TRP A 215 9.77 -21.88 4.69
C TRP A 215 9.21 -22.80 3.61
N VAL A 216 8.24 -22.32 2.85
CA VAL A 216 7.63 -23.01 1.71
C VAL A 216 8.08 -22.29 0.44
N PRO A 217 9.11 -22.79 -0.27
CA PRO A 217 9.54 -22.19 -1.51
C PRO A 217 8.47 -22.42 -2.58
N ILE A 218 7.93 -21.33 -3.09
CA ILE A 218 6.87 -21.36 -4.11
C ILE A 218 7.36 -20.75 -5.41
N VAL A 219 6.86 -21.27 -6.53
CA VAL A 219 6.97 -20.61 -7.83
C VAL A 219 6.18 -19.28 -7.83
N PRO A 220 6.79 -18.12 -8.14
CA PRO A 220 6.11 -16.83 -8.18
C PRO A 220 4.87 -16.85 -9.08
N GLY A 221 3.79 -16.27 -8.57
CA GLY A 221 2.51 -16.17 -9.28
C GLY A 221 1.62 -17.41 -9.19
N THR A 222 2.00 -18.40 -8.38
CA THR A 222 1.21 -19.62 -8.14
C THR A 222 0.62 -19.68 -6.73
N ASP A 223 0.72 -18.59 -5.97
CA ASP A 223 0.24 -18.46 -4.59
C ASP A 223 -1.26 -18.82 -4.45
N GLY A 224 -2.09 -18.37 -5.40
CA GLY A 224 -3.51 -18.69 -5.42
C GLY A 224 -3.79 -20.17 -5.70
N ILE A 225 -2.99 -20.82 -6.55
CA ILE A 225 -3.08 -22.26 -6.83
C ILE A 225 -2.74 -23.06 -5.56
N LEU A 226 -1.70 -22.63 -4.81
CA LEU A 226 -1.36 -23.25 -3.53
C LEU A 226 -2.49 -23.08 -2.50
N ALA A 227 -3.07 -21.89 -2.40
CA ALA A 227 -4.19 -21.62 -1.49
C ALA A 227 -5.41 -22.51 -1.81
N LEU A 228 -5.76 -22.67 -3.10
CA LEU A 228 -6.85 -23.55 -3.53
C LEU A 228 -6.52 -25.04 -3.32
N GLY A 229 -5.24 -25.43 -3.44
CA GLY A 229 -4.80 -26.78 -3.07
C GLY A 229 -4.88 -27.08 -1.57
N ILE A 230 -4.59 -26.09 -0.72
CA ILE A 230 -4.80 -26.19 0.73
C ILE A 230 -6.29 -26.33 1.02
N ALA A 231 -7.14 -25.51 0.38
CA ALA A 231 -8.59 -25.63 0.49
C ALA A 231 -9.10 -27.01 0.03
N ASN A 232 -8.55 -27.56 -1.06
CA ASN A 232 -8.86 -28.91 -1.54
C ASN A 232 -8.58 -29.96 -0.47
N ALA A 233 -7.39 -29.93 0.14
CA ALA A 233 -7.02 -30.82 1.23
C ALA A 233 -7.95 -30.68 2.43
N MET A 234 -8.26 -29.45 2.85
CA MET A 234 -9.18 -29.18 3.96
C MET A 234 -10.58 -29.72 3.71
N ILE A 235 -11.11 -29.55 2.50
CA ILE A 235 -12.44 -30.03 2.12
C ILE A 235 -12.48 -31.56 2.05
N ARG A 236 -11.47 -32.20 1.45
CA ARG A 236 -11.41 -33.66 1.32
C ARG A 236 -11.28 -34.37 2.67
N GLU A 237 -10.52 -33.82 3.60
CA GLU A 237 -10.34 -34.37 4.95
C GLU A 237 -11.41 -33.89 5.95
N GLY A 238 -12.35 -33.03 5.53
CA GLY A 238 -13.39 -32.49 6.41
C GLY A 238 -12.87 -31.56 7.53
N LEU A 239 -11.73 -30.91 7.30
CA LEU A 239 -10.97 -30.11 8.27
C LEU A 239 -11.42 -28.64 8.39
N TYR A 240 -12.32 -28.17 7.54
CA TYR A 240 -12.85 -26.82 7.58
C TYR A 240 -13.92 -26.67 8.68
N ASP A 241 -14.16 -25.45 9.12
CA ASP A 241 -15.21 -25.09 10.05
C ASP A 241 -16.59 -25.24 9.38
N GLN A 242 -17.22 -26.40 9.58
CA GLN A 242 -18.47 -26.75 8.93
C GLN A 242 -19.64 -25.87 9.41
N GLU A 243 -19.66 -25.54 10.70
CA GLU A 243 -20.70 -24.67 11.30
C GLU A 243 -20.62 -23.28 10.66
N PHE A 244 -19.43 -22.69 10.62
CA PHE A 244 -19.23 -21.39 9.98
C PHE A 244 -19.63 -21.41 8.50
N VAL A 245 -19.21 -22.43 7.75
CA VAL A 245 -19.51 -22.52 6.31
C VAL A 245 -21.02 -22.67 6.05
N GLN A 246 -21.71 -23.51 6.83
CA GLN A 246 -23.15 -23.73 6.64
C GLN A 246 -23.97 -22.49 7.00
N GLU A 247 -23.67 -21.85 8.13
CA GLU A 247 -24.46 -20.73 8.63
C GLU A 247 -24.07 -19.40 7.98
N HIS A 248 -22.79 -19.20 7.70
CA HIS A 248 -22.20 -17.90 7.41
C HIS A 248 -21.45 -17.79 6.09
N ALA A 249 -21.41 -18.84 5.25
CA ALA A 249 -20.89 -18.73 3.89
C ALA A 249 -21.98 -18.88 2.83
N PHE A 250 -21.81 -18.21 1.69
CA PHE A 250 -22.63 -18.33 0.49
C PHE A 250 -21.76 -18.82 -0.69
N GLY A 251 -22.32 -19.68 -1.53
CA GLY A 251 -21.62 -20.24 -2.69
C GLY A 251 -20.61 -21.34 -2.39
N PHE A 252 -20.68 -21.97 -1.21
CA PHE A 252 -19.83 -23.14 -0.89
C PHE A 252 -20.28 -24.39 -1.65
N GLU A 253 -21.55 -24.77 -1.50
CA GLU A 253 -22.21 -25.84 -2.26
C GLU A 253 -22.83 -25.27 -3.55
N ASP A 254 -23.17 -26.16 -4.49
CA ASP A 254 -23.99 -25.80 -5.66
C ASP A 254 -25.34 -25.22 -5.24
N TRP A 255 -25.86 -24.29 -6.03
CA TRP A 255 -27.14 -23.65 -5.75
C TRP A 255 -27.89 -23.34 -7.04
N VAL A 256 -29.16 -22.95 -6.91
CA VAL A 256 -30.02 -22.56 -8.04
C VAL A 256 -30.52 -21.16 -7.76
N ASP A 257 -30.40 -20.27 -8.74
CA ASP A 257 -30.84 -18.89 -8.59
C ASP A 257 -32.36 -18.72 -8.77
N GLN A 258 -32.82 -17.48 -8.64
CA GLN A 258 -34.23 -17.12 -8.78
C GLN A 258 -34.76 -17.36 -10.21
N ARG A 259 -33.88 -17.49 -11.20
CA ARG A 259 -34.22 -17.75 -12.61
C ARG A 259 -34.26 -19.25 -12.92
N GLY A 260 -33.90 -20.10 -11.96
CA GLY A 260 -33.79 -21.55 -12.14
C GLY A 260 -32.47 -21.98 -12.76
N GLU A 261 -31.48 -21.08 -12.87
CA GLU A 261 -30.15 -21.41 -13.37
C GLU A 261 -29.33 -22.09 -12.27
N ARG A 262 -28.68 -23.19 -12.61
CA ARG A 262 -27.83 -23.93 -11.66
C ARG A 262 -26.42 -23.35 -11.67
N HIS A 263 -25.92 -23.06 -10.49
CA HIS A 263 -24.60 -22.50 -10.26
C HIS A 263 -23.68 -23.47 -9.54
N GLU A 264 -22.43 -23.58 -10.02
CA GLU A 264 -21.39 -24.40 -9.38
C GLU A 264 -20.90 -23.73 -8.09
N GLY A 265 -20.78 -24.52 -7.01
CA GLY A 265 -20.23 -24.08 -5.73
C GLY A 265 -18.70 -24.15 -5.67
N PHE A 266 -18.11 -23.37 -4.76
CA PHE A 266 -16.67 -23.36 -4.49
C PHE A 266 -16.10 -24.75 -4.20
N LYS A 267 -16.83 -25.58 -3.46
CA LYS A 267 -16.42 -26.93 -3.10
C LYS A 267 -16.20 -27.81 -4.34
N ASN A 268 -17.17 -27.85 -5.25
CA ASN A 268 -17.09 -28.67 -6.45
C ASN A 268 -15.98 -28.18 -7.38
N LEU A 269 -15.88 -26.86 -7.57
CA LEU A 269 -14.79 -26.24 -8.32
C LEU A 269 -13.42 -26.66 -7.77
N VAL A 270 -13.20 -26.49 -6.47
CA VAL A 270 -11.91 -26.77 -5.83
C VAL A 270 -11.55 -28.25 -5.93
N LEU A 271 -12.52 -29.13 -5.69
CA LEU A 271 -12.32 -30.58 -5.73
C LEU A 271 -12.01 -31.10 -7.13
N ARG A 272 -12.58 -30.48 -8.16
CA ARG A 272 -12.41 -30.81 -9.59
C ARG A 272 -11.07 -30.31 -10.14
N GLU A 273 -10.78 -29.02 -9.96
CA GLU A 273 -9.67 -28.35 -10.67
C GLU A 273 -8.33 -28.42 -9.92
N TYR A 274 -8.34 -28.38 -8.58
CA TYR A 274 -7.13 -28.19 -7.77
C TYR A 274 -6.71 -29.48 -7.05
N GLY A 275 -6.63 -30.58 -7.80
CA GLY A 275 -6.07 -31.83 -7.31
C GLY A 275 -4.63 -31.67 -6.83
N LEU A 276 -4.26 -32.36 -5.74
CA LEU A 276 -2.98 -32.13 -5.05
C LEU A 276 -1.75 -32.40 -5.92
N LEU A 277 -1.79 -33.38 -6.83
CA LEU A 277 -0.69 -33.64 -7.77
C LEU A 277 -0.51 -32.48 -8.76
N THR A 278 -1.62 -31.97 -9.31
CA THR A 278 -1.63 -30.81 -10.21
C THR A 278 -1.10 -29.56 -9.51
N VAL A 279 -1.59 -29.29 -8.30
CA VAL A 279 -1.13 -28.17 -7.46
C VAL A 279 0.37 -28.32 -7.17
N SER A 280 0.83 -29.51 -6.84
CA SER A 280 2.23 -29.77 -6.52
C SER A 280 3.15 -29.50 -7.70
N ALA A 281 2.76 -29.97 -8.90
CA ALA A 281 3.49 -29.72 -10.13
C ALA A 281 3.52 -28.23 -10.51
N ALA A 282 2.40 -27.51 -10.35
CA ALA A 282 2.30 -26.10 -10.72
C ALA A 282 3.09 -25.17 -9.76
N THR A 283 3.03 -25.45 -8.47
CA THR A 283 3.57 -24.56 -7.42
C THR A 283 5.00 -24.89 -7.02
N GLY A 284 5.48 -26.11 -7.32
CA GLY A 284 6.73 -26.66 -6.80
C GLY A 284 6.66 -27.12 -5.34
N VAL A 285 5.50 -27.00 -4.68
CA VAL A 285 5.31 -27.39 -3.28
C VAL A 285 4.87 -28.84 -3.20
N SER A 286 5.52 -29.66 -2.36
CA SER A 286 5.17 -31.07 -2.25
C SER A 286 3.76 -31.30 -1.69
N VAL A 287 3.07 -32.34 -2.17
CA VAL A 287 1.75 -32.77 -1.65
C VAL A 287 1.77 -32.92 -0.13
N LYS A 288 2.83 -33.52 0.42
CA LYS A 288 3.04 -33.65 1.86
C LYS A 288 2.97 -32.30 2.57
N THR A 289 3.65 -31.28 2.03
CA THR A 289 3.64 -29.93 2.63
C THR A 289 2.26 -29.30 2.59
N VAL A 290 1.52 -29.47 1.49
CA VAL A 290 0.13 -28.97 1.37
C VAL A 290 -0.77 -29.60 2.43
N LEU A 291 -0.71 -30.93 2.59
CA LEU A 291 -1.49 -31.66 3.60
C LEU A 291 -1.14 -31.24 5.03
N GLU A 292 0.16 -31.09 5.32
CA GLU A 292 0.61 -30.65 6.65
C GLU A 292 0.12 -29.24 6.98
N ILE A 293 0.16 -28.31 6.02
CA ILE A 293 -0.36 -26.94 6.21
C ILE A 293 -1.87 -26.96 6.44
N ALA A 294 -2.64 -27.75 5.68
CA ALA A 294 -4.08 -27.87 5.85
C ALA A 294 -4.45 -28.39 7.26
N ARG A 295 -3.72 -29.40 7.74
CA ARG A 295 -3.92 -29.97 9.10
C ARG A 295 -3.48 -29.02 10.19
N ASP A 296 -2.37 -28.31 10.02
CA ASP A 296 -1.91 -27.28 10.97
C ASP A 296 -2.93 -26.14 11.08
N LEU A 297 -3.49 -25.66 9.97
CA LEU A 297 -4.55 -24.64 9.95
C LEU A 297 -5.83 -25.09 10.66
N ALA A 298 -6.18 -26.36 10.53
CA ALA A 298 -7.35 -26.93 11.19
C ALA A 298 -7.15 -27.04 12.71
N THR A 299 -5.96 -27.47 13.15
CA THR A 299 -5.69 -27.87 14.53
C THR A 299 -5.13 -26.76 15.41
N ILE A 300 -4.30 -25.86 14.87
CA ILE A 300 -3.59 -24.83 15.65
C ILE A 300 -4.41 -23.54 15.63
N ARG A 301 -5.21 -23.31 16.67
CA ARG A 301 -6.09 -22.14 16.78
C ARG A 301 -5.69 -21.22 17.95
N PRO A 302 -5.93 -19.90 17.85
CA PRO A 302 -6.37 -19.16 16.66
C PRO A 302 -5.30 -19.10 15.56
N ALA A 303 -5.72 -19.04 14.30
CA ALA A 303 -4.82 -18.95 13.15
C ALA A 303 -5.14 -17.75 12.26
N VAL A 304 -4.18 -17.30 11.48
CA VAL A 304 -4.38 -16.20 10.54
C VAL A 304 -3.64 -16.47 9.24
N VAL A 305 -4.34 -16.21 8.12
CA VAL A 305 -3.77 -16.33 6.78
C VAL A 305 -3.62 -14.95 6.17
N ILE A 306 -2.38 -14.59 5.82
CA ILE A 306 -2.03 -13.27 5.27
C ILE A 306 -1.95 -13.38 3.76
N GLY A 307 -2.81 -12.62 3.07
CA GLY A 307 -2.84 -12.49 1.61
C GLY A 307 -2.28 -11.17 1.08
N GLU A 308 -1.67 -10.34 1.93
CA GLU A 308 -1.20 -9.00 1.60
C GLU A 308 0.32 -8.92 1.36
N ARG A 309 0.84 -9.52 0.28
CA ARG A 309 2.30 -9.51 -0.01
C ARG A 309 2.91 -8.11 -0.27
N GLY A 310 2.09 -7.15 -0.68
CA GLY A 310 2.57 -5.94 -1.35
C GLY A 310 2.28 -6.06 -2.85
N PRO A 311 3.30 -6.11 -3.75
CA PRO A 311 3.08 -6.20 -5.20
C PRO A 311 2.05 -7.26 -5.62
N ALA A 312 1.46 -7.09 -6.80
CA ALA A 312 0.55 -8.08 -7.38
C ALA A 312 1.22 -9.46 -7.44
N TYR A 313 0.46 -10.52 -7.13
CA TYR A 313 0.92 -11.90 -7.28
C TYR A 313 1.10 -12.27 -8.75
N GLY A 314 0.28 -11.69 -9.63
CA GLY A 314 0.28 -11.94 -11.06
C GLY A 314 -0.94 -11.29 -11.73
N PRO A 315 -1.26 -11.65 -12.99
CA PRO A 315 -2.39 -11.09 -13.73
C PRO A 315 -3.77 -11.46 -13.16
N ASP A 316 -3.85 -12.48 -12.31
CA ASP A 316 -5.07 -12.91 -11.60
C ASP A 316 -5.01 -12.52 -10.10
N ASP A 317 -4.52 -11.31 -9.77
CA ASP A 317 -4.27 -10.89 -8.38
C ASP A 317 -5.55 -10.92 -7.53
N LEU A 318 -6.67 -10.47 -8.11
CA LEU A 318 -7.98 -10.50 -7.45
C LEU A 318 -8.35 -11.91 -6.99
N HIS A 319 -8.36 -12.88 -7.91
CA HIS A 319 -8.75 -14.25 -7.58
C HIS A 319 -7.72 -14.96 -6.70
N THR A 320 -6.44 -14.64 -6.83
CA THR A 320 -5.40 -15.12 -5.91
C THR A 320 -5.71 -14.68 -4.47
N ARG A 321 -6.09 -13.42 -4.30
CA ARG A 321 -6.45 -12.87 -2.98
C ARG A 321 -7.79 -13.41 -2.48
N MET A 322 -8.76 -13.63 -3.35
CA MET A 322 -10.00 -14.32 -3.00
C MET A 322 -9.70 -15.74 -2.49
N ALA A 323 -8.83 -16.48 -3.17
CA ALA A 323 -8.43 -17.83 -2.78
C ALA A 323 -7.74 -17.86 -1.40
N ILE A 324 -6.81 -16.94 -1.15
CA ILE A 324 -6.13 -16.83 0.14
C ILE A 324 -7.12 -16.41 1.24
N HIS A 325 -8.05 -15.49 0.95
CA HIS A 325 -9.06 -15.03 1.90
C HIS A 325 -10.07 -16.13 2.23
N SER A 326 -10.44 -16.98 1.26
CA SER A 326 -11.26 -18.17 1.49
C SER A 326 -10.67 -19.08 2.56
N LEU A 327 -9.34 -19.16 2.71
CA LEU A 327 -8.73 -19.96 3.78
C LEU A 327 -9.08 -19.42 5.17
N ASN A 328 -9.15 -18.08 5.37
CA ASN A 328 -9.57 -17.49 6.65
C ASN A 328 -11.04 -17.81 6.97
N ALA A 329 -11.89 -17.87 5.95
CA ALA A 329 -13.30 -18.26 6.10
C ALA A 329 -13.45 -19.77 6.37
N LEU A 330 -12.72 -20.63 5.66
CA LEU A 330 -12.74 -22.08 5.88
C LEU A 330 -12.27 -22.48 7.27
N ILE A 331 -11.41 -21.68 7.90
CA ILE A 331 -11.04 -21.88 9.30
C ILE A 331 -11.96 -21.10 10.26
N GLY A 332 -12.87 -20.24 9.82
CA GLY A 332 -13.76 -19.51 10.75
C GLY A 332 -13.05 -18.45 11.61
N ASN A 333 -11.93 -17.88 11.16
CA ASN A 333 -11.13 -16.92 11.94
C ASN A 333 -11.49 -15.45 11.67
N LEU A 334 -12.68 -15.18 11.13
CA LEU A 334 -13.17 -13.81 10.88
C LEU A 334 -13.76 -13.21 12.16
N GLY A 335 -13.24 -12.06 12.59
CA GLY A 335 -13.64 -11.37 13.82
C GLY A 335 -13.21 -12.08 15.10
N VAL A 336 -12.25 -13.00 15.02
CA VAL A 336 -11.73 -13.76 16.16
C VAL A 336 -10.40 -13.19 16.62
N ARG A 337 -10.18 -13.08 17.93
CA ARG A 337 -8.88 -12.69 18.51
C ARG A 337 -7.79 -13.68 18.09
N GLY A 338 -6.65 -13.18 17.64
CA GLY A 338 -5.60 -13.98 16.99
C GLY A 338 -5.90 -14.40 15.55
N GLY A 339 -7.03 -13.92 14.99
CA GLY A 339 -7.44 -14.12 13.60
C GLY A 339 -7.46 -12.80 12.83
N LEU A 340 -8.50 -12.62 12.01
CA LEU A 340 -8.71 -11.43 11.20
C LEU A 340 -9.70 -10.48 11.88
N LEU A 341 -9.24 -9.28 12.21
CA LEU A 341 -10.05 -8.25 12.85
C LEU A 341 -10.51 -7.22 11.82
N ILE A 342 -11.64 -6.58 12.09
CA ILE A 342 -12.04 -5.37 11.34
C ILE A 342 -11.52 -4.18 12.12
N GLN A 343 -10.79 -3.31 11.44
CA GLN A 343 -10.43 -2.06 12.06
C GLN A 343 -11.64 -1.11 12.02
N GLY A 344 -11.93 -0.49 13.16
CA GLY A 344 -12.93 0.58 13.24
C GLY A 344 -12.54 1.81 12.41
N GLU A 345 -13.49 2.72 12.23
CA GLU A 345 -13.22 4.02 11.64
C GLU A 345 -12.69 4.99 12.71
N LEU A 346 -11.80 5.89 12.29
CA LEU A 346 -11.37 7.01 13.12
C LEU A 346 -12.54 7.98 13.27
N PRO A 347 -12.98 8.31 14.49
CA PRO A 347 -14.09 9.21 14.70
C PRO A 347 -13.61 10.66 14.56
N LEU A 348 -13.17 11.07 13.38
CA LEU A 348 -12.79 12.46 13.12
C LEU A 348 -14.04 13.32 12.91
N ALA A 349 -13.95 14.61 13.23
CA ALA A 349 -15.03 15.54 12.94
C ALA A 349 -15.32 15.54 11.43
N PRO A 350 -16.59 15.48 11.00
CA PRO A 350 -16.93 15.55 9.60
C PRO A 350 -16.52 16.91 9.04
N LEU A 351 -15.81 16.92 7.91
CA LEU A 351 -15.48 18.16 7.23
C LEU A 351 -16.73 18.75 6.57
N PRO A 352 -16.83 20.09 6.42
CA PRO A 352 -17.91 20.71 5.67
C PRO A 352 -17.97 20.15 4.24
N PRO A 353 -19.14 20.10 3.59
CA PRO A 353 -19.22 19.65 2.19
C PRO A 353 -18.38 20.54 1.27
N VAL A 354 -18.04 20.02 0.09
CA VAL A 354 -17.35 20.80 -0.93
C VAL A 354 -18.38 21.57 -1.76
N GLU A 355 -18.18 22.87 -1.89
CA GLU A 355 -19.03 23.74 -2.70
C GLU A 355 -18.62 23.63 -4.18
N GLN A 356 -19.53 23.08 -5.00
CA GLN A 356 -19.31 22.86 -6.43
C GLN A 356 -20.08 23.89 -7.26
N ASP A 357 -19.37 24.85 -7.85
CA ASP A 357 -19.93 25.72 -8.89
C ASP A 357 -20.09 25.00 -10.24
N GLU A 358 -20.61 25.71 -11.24
CA GLU A 358 -20.82 25.15 -12.58
C GLU A 358 -19.52 24.75 -13.29
N ALA A 359 -18.39 25.42 -13.00
CA ALA A 359 -17.10 25.02 -13.57
C ALA A 359 -16.61 23.70 -12.94
N ALA A 360 -16.83 23.51 -11.64
CA ALA A 360 -16.51 22.30 -10.92
C ALA A 360 -17.33 21.11 -11.44
N LYS A 361 -18.66 21.26 -11.49
CA LYS A 361 -19.58 20.21 -11.97
C LYS A 361 -19.28 19.80 -13.42
N ARG A 362 -19.06 20.78 -14.32
CA ARG A 362 -18.70 20.48 -15.71
C ARG A 362 -17.41 19.67 -15.78
N GLY A 363 -16.37 20.09 -15.07
CA GLY A 363 -15.09 19.38 -15.08
C GLY A 363 -15.17 17.97 -14.48
N LEU A 364 -15.87 17.80 -13.35
CA LEU A 364 -16.10 16.49 -12.73
C LEU A 364 -16.98 15.55 -13.57
N GLY A 365 -17.79 16.10 -14.47
CA GLY A 365 -18.56 15.32 -15.44
C GLY A 365 -17.72 14.59 -16.48
N HIS A 366 -16.44 14.97 -16.66
CA HIS A 366 -15.54 14.29 -17.57
C HIS A 366 -15.02 12.95 -17.00
N PRO A 367 -14.77 11.95 -17.86
CA PRO A 367 -14.10 10.73 -17.43
C PRO A 367 -12.67 11.03 -16.95
N ARG A 368 -12.18 10.25 -15.97
CA ARG A 368 -10.80 10.33 -15.49
C ARG A 368 -9.80 9.98 -16.59
N ILE A 369 -8.65 10.65 -16.59
CA ILE A 369 -7.55 10.40 -17.53
C ILE A 369 -6.95 9.00 -17.35
N ASP A 370 -7.00 8.41 -16.16
CA ASP A 370 -6.55 7.03 -15.90
C ASP A 370 -7.59 5.95 -16.29
N GLY A 371 -8.83 6.34 -16.61
CA GLY A 371 -9.90 5.39 -16.95
C GLY A 371 -10.47 4.59 -15.77
N ALA A 372 -10.07 4.89 -14.53
CA ALA A 372 -10.57 4.24 -13.33
C ALA A 372 -12.10 4.36 -13.21
N GLY A 373 -12.77 3.28 -12.80
CA GLY A 373 -14.23 3.23 -12.61
C GLY A 373 -15.05 2.95 -13.89
N ARG A 374 -14.43 2.64 -15.03
CA ARG A 374 -15.10 2.34 -16.30
C ARG A 374 -14.46 1.17 -17.05
N GLY A 375 -15.24 0.47 -17.89
CA GLY A 375 -14.75 -0.61 -18.74
C GLY A 375 -13.95 -1.67 -17.97
N GLN A 376 -12.79 -2.06 -18.52
CA GLN A 376 -11.91 -3.04 -17.89
C GLN A 376 -11.30 -2.60 -16.54
N TYR A 377 -11.35 -1.30 -16.19
CA TYR A 377 -10.84 -0.74 -14.94
C TYR A 377 -11.98 -0.35 -13.98
N LEU A 378 -13.15 -1.00 -14.09
CA LEU A 378 -14.33 -0.72 -13.27
C LEU A 378 -14.05 -0.78 -11.76
N LEU A 379 -13.30 -1.79 -11.30
CA LEU A 379 -13.04 -2.03 -9.88
C LEU A 379 -11.80 -1.27 -9.36
N VAL A 380 -11.15 -0.52 -10.25
CA VAL A 380 -9.88 0.13 -9.98
C VAL A 380 -10.11 1.52 -9.39
N SER A 381 -9.51 1.79 -8.22
CA SER A 381 -9.53 3.13 -7.63
C SER A 381 -8.56 4.09 -8.34
N ASN A 382 -7.41 3.59 -8.82
CA ASN A 382 -6.40 4.36 -9.56
C ASN A 382 -5.66 3.43 -10.54
N ALA A 383 -5.44 3.88 -11.78
CA ALA A 383 -4.73 3.09 -12.80
C ALA A 383 -3.47 3.82 -13.31
N PRO A 384 -2.42 4.01 -12.47
CA PRO A 384 -1.27 4.80 -12.88
C PRO A 384 -0.48 4.20 -14.06
N GLN A 385 -0.56 2.88 -14.26
CA GLN A 385 0.13 2.14 -15.31
C GLN A 385 -0.31 2.55 -16.72
N VAL A 386 -1.57 2.92 -16.91
CA VAL A 386 -2.09 3.34 -18.23
C VAL A 386 -1.93 4.83 -18.49
N LEU A 387 -1.54 5.62 -17.48
CA LEU A 387 -1.43 7.07 -17.62
C LEU A 387 -0.53 7.50 -18.78
N PRO A 388 0.68 6.92 -18.97
CA PRO A 388 1.57 7.39 -20.02
C PRO A 388 0.94 7.26 -21.41
N GLU A 389 0.41 6.08 -21.72
CA GLU A 389 -0.26 5.79 -22.98
C GLU A 389 -1.45 6.74 -23.23
N ARG A 390 -2.32 6.90 -22.22
CA ARG A 390 -3.55 7.70 -22.34
C ARG A 390 -3.25 9.19 -22.52
N ILE A 391 -2.28 9.73 -21.78
CA ILE A 391 -1.87 11.14 -21.91
C ILE A 391 -1.16 11.37 -23.26
N LEU A 392 -0.28 10.47 -23.69
CA LEU A 392 0.36 10.57 -25.01
C LEU A 392 -0.65 10.45 -26.15
N GLY A 393 -1.69 9.62 -26.00
CA GLY A 393 -2.77 9.48 -26.95
C GLY A 393 -3.82 10.60 -26.89
N GLY A 394 -3.72 11.55 -25.95
CA GLY A 394 -4.71 12.60 -25.75
C GLY A 394 -6.11 12.07 -25.45
N THR A 395 -6.23 10.87 -24.88
CA THR A 395 -7.49 10.17 -24.66
C THR A 395 -7.80 10.09 -23.15
N PRO A 396 -8.94 10.59 -22.68
CA PRO A 396 -10.05 11.17 -23.45
C PRO A 396 -9.84 12.65 -23.82
N TYR A 397 -8.80 13.30 -23.28
CA TYR A 397 -8.44 14.70 -23.55
C TYR A 397 -6.96 14.93 -23.19
N PRO A 398 -6.33 16.03 -23.66
CA PRO A 398 -4.98 16.41 -23.26
C PRO A 398 -4.92 16.94 -21.81
N ILE A 399 -3.76 16.79 -21.17
CA ILE A 399 -3.48 17.38 -19.85
C ILE A 399 -2.70 18.69 -20.01
N ASN A 400 -3.25 19.78 -19.48
CA ASN A 400 -2.68 21.13 -19.60
C ASN A 400 -1.87 21.58 -18.39
N ALA A 401 -2.10 20.96 -17.23
CA ALA A 401 -1.30 21.19 -16.03
C ALA A 401 -1.14 19.90 -15.23
N LEU A 402 0.05 19.68 -14.68
CA LEU A 402 0.40 18.52 -13.86
C LEU A 402 0.97 18.97 -12.51
N PHE A 403 0.40 18.46 -11.44
CA PHE A 403 0.85 18.69 -10.07
C PHE A 403 1.48 17.40 -9.56
N LEU A 404 2.73 17.45 -9.16
CA LEU A 404 3.44 16.32 -8.56
C LEU A 404 3.58 16.56 -7.07
N PHE A 405 3.09 15.61 -6.27
CA PHE A 405 3.19 15.66 -4.82
C PHE A 405 3.61 14.30 -4.28
N ALA A 406 4.70 14.24 -3.51
CA ALA A 406 5.20 13.00 -2.90
C ALA A 406 5.60 11.88 -3.87
N THR A 407 5.71 12.19 -5.16
CA THR A 407 5.84 11.18 -6.20
C THR A 407 6.99 11.50 -7.13
N ASN A 408 7.63 10.45 -7.63
CA ASN A 408 8.68 10.53 -8.62
C ASN A 408 8.45 9.43 -9.68
N PRO A 409 7.48 9.61 -10.61
CA PRO A 409 7.15 8.62 -11.63
C PRO A 409 8.34 8.23 -12.50
N LEU A 410 9.31 9.12 -12.72
CA LEU A 410 10.51 8.83 -13.51
C LEU A 410 11.49 7.85 -12.87
N VAL A 411 11.32 7.55 -11.58
CA VAL A 411 12.09 6.51 -10.87
C VAL A 411 11.20 5.33 -10.49
N ASN A 412 10.03 5.62 -9.96
CA ASN A 412 9.22 4.59 -9.31
C ASN A 412 8.33 3.81 -10.27
N HIS A 413 8.11 4.30 -11.50
CA HIS A 413 7.21 3.66 -12.46
C HIS A 413 7.95 2.79 -13.49
N PRO A 414 7.44 1.60 -13.84
CA PRO A 414 8.00 0.80 -14.93
C PRO A 414 8.06 1.57 -16.26
N ALA A 415 6.99 2.26 -16.68
CA ALA A 415 7.01 3.09 -17.90
C ALA A 415 7.66 4.48 -17.73
N LYS A 416 8.81 4.59 -17.04
CA LYS A 416 9.47 5.88 -16.78
C LYS A 416 9.83 6.63 -18.07
N GLU A 417 10.22 5.93 -19.13
CA GLU A 417 10.57 6.54 -20.42
C GLU A 417 9.34 7.19 -21.07
N GLN A 418 8.19 6.50 -21.06
CA GLN A 418 6.93 7.06 -21.57
C GLN A 418 6.44 8.22 -20.69
N PHE A 419 6.61 8.14 -19.37
CA PHE A 419 6.32 9.24 -18.47
C PHE A 419 7.21 10.47 -18.76
N ALA A 420 8.49 10.28 -19.08
CA ALA A 420 9.36 11.39 -19.48
C ALA A 420 8.82 12.08 -20.75
N GLU A 421 8.35 11.32 -21.73
CA GLU A 421 7.69 11.86 -22.93
C GLU A 421 6.37 12.57 -22.61
N VAL A 422 5.57 12.04 -21.69
CA VAL A 422 4.37 12.73 -21.18
C VAL A 422 4.73 14.08 -20.59
N MET A 423 5.71 14.14 -19.70
CA MET A 423 6.10 15.37 -19.02
C MET A 423 6.67 16.41 -20.00
N LYS A 424 7.27 16.00 -21.12
CA LYS A 424 7.68 16.95 -22.17
C LYS A 424 6.47 17.63 -22.82
N ARG A 425 5.37 16.91 -23.02
CA ARG A 425 4.15 17.41 -23.70
C ARG A 425 3.26 18.29 -22.82
N ILE A 426 3.31 18.10 -21.50
CA ILE A 426 2.44 18.86 -20.60
C ILE A 426 2.92 20.32 -20.52
N PRO A 427 2.06 21.31 -20.83
CA PRO A 427 2.46 22.72 -20.91
C PRO A 427 2.95 23.33 -19.59
N PHE A 428 2.45 22.84 -18.45
CA PHE A 428 2.75 23.41 -17.15
C PHE A 428 2.82 22.32 -16.07
N ILE A 429 3.97 22.21 -15.40
CA ILE A 429 4.22 21.21 -14.37
C ILE A 429 4.68 21.90 -13.09
N VAL A 430 3.99 21.61 -11.98
CA VAL A 430 4.36 22.08 -10.65
C VAL A 430 4.78 20.89 -9.80
N SER A 431 5.98 20.93 -9.23
CA SER A 431 6.49 19.89 -8.32
C SER A 431 6.55 20.39 -6.88
N PHE A 432 5.96 19.63 -5.96
CA PHE A 432 6.06 19.82 -4.51
C PHE A 432 7.02 18.77 -3.95
N SER A 433 8.31 19.11 -3.94
CA SER A 433 9.38 18.21 -3.48
C SER A 433 10.42 18.98 -2.67
N PRO A 434 10.94 18.43 -1.55
CA PRO A 434 12.07 19.03 -0.84
C PRO A 434 13.40 18.91 -1.60
N PHE A 435 13.45 18.12 -2.69
CA PHE A 435 14.65 17.79 -3.44
C PHE A 435 14.48 18.04 -4.94
N LEU A 436 15.60 18.28 -5.64
CA LEU A 436 15.63 18.26 -7.11
C LEU A 436 15.75 16.81 -7.61
N ASP A 437 14.65 16.08 -7.54
CA ASP A 437 14.54 14.72 -8.08
C ASP A 437 14.29 14.69 -9.60
N GLU A 438 14.34 13.50 -10.21
CA GLU A 438 14.22 13.30 -11.66
C GLU A 438 12.92 13.87 -12.22
N SER A 439 11.80 13.72 -11.51
CA SER A 439 10.51 14.26 -11.95
C SER A 439 10.44 15.78 -11.73
N SER A 440 11.02 16.29 -10.64
CA SER A 440 11.11 17.72 -10.36
C SER A 440 11.99 18.45 -11.36
N ALA A 441 13.04 17.81 -11.87
CA ALA A 441 13.89 18.36 -12.93
C ALA A 441 13.13 18.63 -14.25
N MET A 442 11.99 17.97 -14.45
CA MET A 442 11.12 18.19 -15.60
C MET A 442 10.06 19.28 -15.36
N ALA A 443 9.95 19.82 -14.14
CA ALA A 443 8.92 20.79 -13.78
C ALA A 443 9.16 22.18 -14.39
N ASP A 444 8.08 22.94 -14.53
CA ASP A 444 8.11 24.36 -14.88
C ASP A 444 8.29 25.23 -13.63
N LEU A 445 7.77 24.76 -12.50
CA LEU A 445 7.87 25.39 -11.19
C LEU A 445 8.11 24.33 -10.11
N ILE A 446 9.07 24.57 -9.22
CA ILE A 446 9.33 23.72 -8.06
C ILE A 446 9.03 24.53 -6.80
N LEU A 447 8.10 24.02 -6.00
CA LEU A 447 7.64 24.60 -4.75
C LEU A 447 8.12 23.71 -3.60
N PRO A 448 9.23 24.04 -2.92
CA PRO A 448 9.87 23.10 -2.03
C PRO A 448 9.08 22.89 -0.73
N ASP A 449 8.73 21.62 -0.48
CA ASP A 449 7.98 21.19 0.69
C ASP A 449 8.88 21.12 1.93
N HIS A 450 8.27 21.25 3.11
CA HIS A 450 8.91 20.89 4.37
C HIS A 450 9.23 19.40 4.42
N THR A 451 10.34 19.02 5.06
CA THR A 451 10.52 17.64 5.51
C THR A 451 9.50 17.33 6.61
N TYR A 452 9.28 16.04 6.90
CA TYR A 452 8.31 15.65 7.91
C TYR A 452 8.67 16.09 9.34
N LEU A 453 9.89 16.61 9.57
CA LEU A 453 10.35 17.14 10.85
C LEU A 453 10.11 18.65 11.01
N GLU A 454 9.74 19.37 9.94
CA GLU A 454 9.62 20.84 9.94
C GLU A 454 8.16 21.33 9.90
N ARG A 455 7.17 20.43 9.94
CA ARG A 455 5.77 20.75 9.65
C ARG A 455 4.76 20.15 10.62
N TRP A 456 3.60 20.79 10.66
CA TRP A 456 2.38 20.16 11.17
C TRP A 456 1.93 19.04 10.23
N GLN A 457 1.63 17.87 10.80
CA GLN A 457 1.13 16.71 10.06
C GLN A 457 0.40 15.75 10.97
N ASP A 458 -0.53 15.02 10.39
CA ASP A 458 -1.19 13.86 10.99
C ASP A 458 -0.80 12.58 10.26
N ASP A 459 -0.99 11.45 10.93
CA ASP A 459 -1.01 10.14 10.29
C ASP A 459 -2.17 9.33 10.86
N GLN A 460 -3.03 8.87 9.97
CA GLN A 460 -4.18 8.05 10.29
C GLN A 460 -3.76 6.60 10.12
N VAL A 461 -3.02 6.08 11.10
CA VAL A 461 -2.47 4.73 11.03
C VAL A 461 -3.61 3.74 11.13
N THR A 462 -3.91 3.11 10.00
CA THR A 462 -5.07 2.24 9.83
C THR A 462 -4.74 0.90 9.18
N HIS A 463 -3.48 0.47 9.20
CA HIS A 463 -3.07 -0.73 8.45
C HIS A 463 -2.73 -1.89 9.38
N LEU A 464 -3.50 -2.96 9.25
CA LEU A 464 -3.22 -4.32 9.72
C LEU A 464 -2.99 -4.51 11.22
N ALA A 465 -3.00 -3.45 12.03
CA ALA A 465 -2.75 -3.51 13.47
C ALA A 465 -3.98 -3.98 14.28
N GLY A 466 -5.18 -3.91 13.70
CA GLY A 466 -6.43 -4.30 14.36
C GLY A 466 -6.97 -3.29 15.38
N PHE A 467 -6.41 -2.08 15.42
CA PHE A 467 -6.89 -0.95 16.22
C PHE A 467 -6.76 0.35 15.43
N THR A 468 -7.50 1.38 15.84
CA THR A 468 -7.43 2.70 15.19
C THR A 468 -6.48 3.62 15.94
N CYS A 469 -5.67 4.37 15.21
CA CYS A 469 -4.74 5.34 15.79
C CYS A 469 -4.69 6.62 14.93
N PHE A 470 -4.74 7.76 15.60
CA PHE A 470 -4.51 9.08 15.01
C PHE A 470 -3.23 9.65 15.64
N SER A 471 -2.20 9.82 14.83
CA SER A 471 -0.94 10.42 15.26
C SER A 471 -0.91 11.89 14.85
N LEU A 472 -0.37 12.75 15.72
CA LEU A 472 -0.20 14.18 15.47
C LEU A 472 1.26 14.58 15.68
N ALA A 473 1.79 15.38 14.76
CA ALA A 473 3.13 15.96 14.87
C ALA A 473 3.07 17.45 14.61
N ARG A 474 3.77 18.21 15.46
CA ARG A 474 4.12 19.62 15.23
C ARG A 474 5.54 19.72 14.66
N PRO A 475 5.95 20.87 14.11
CA PRO A 475 7.34 21.11 13.71
C PRO A 475 8.29 20.83 14.88
N ALA A 476 9.23 19.91 14.68
CA ALA A 476 10.30 19.63 15.63
C ALA A 476 11.57 20.45 15.31
N ALA A 477 11.73 20.88 14.08
CA ALA A 477 12.76 21.82 13.64
C ALA A 477 12.11 23.09 13.12
N THR A 478 12.76 24.23 13.33
CA THR A 478 12.51 25.42 12.51
C THR A 478 12.91 25.10 11.07
N PRO A 479 12.14 25.51 10.04
CA PRO A 479 12.50 25.27 8.66
C PRO A 479 13.92 25.80 8.35
N LEU A 480 14.80 24.92 7.86
CA LEU A 480 16.21 25.27 7.60
C LEU A 480 16.39 26.18 6.37
N HIS A 481 15.38 26.21 5.52
CA HIS A 481 15.38 26.83 4.20
C HIS A 481 14.08 27.59 3.97
N GLN A 482 13.96 28.32 2.86
CA GLN A 482 12.73 29.02 2.46
C GLN A 482 11.70 28.05 1.86
N THR A 483 11.44 26.95 2.56
CA THR A 483 10.44 25.93 2.21
C THR A 483 9.13 26.20 2.93
N ARG A 484 8.02 25.71 2.38
CA ARG A 484 6.69 25.82 3.00
C ARG A 484 6.02 24.45 3.06
N ASN A 485 5.20 24.24 4.07
CA ASN A 485 4.35 23.07 4.12
C ASN A 485 3.33 23.12 2.96
N THR A 486 3.34 22.10 2.11
CA THR A 486 2.46 22.01 0.93
C THR A 486 0.99 22.18 1.28
N ALA A 487 0.55 21.72 2.45
CA ALA A 487 -0.84 21.88 2.88
C ALA A 487 -1.23 23.35 3.06
N ASP A 488 -0.37 24.16 3.69
CA ASP A 488 -0.58 25.60 3.84
C ASP A 488 -0.53 26.32 2.48
N VAL A 489 0.33 25.85 1.56
CA VAL A 489 0.37 26.36 0.18
C VAL A 489 -0.95 26.12 -0.54
N ILE A 490 -1.56 24.94 -0.41
CA ILE A 490 -2.86 24.63 -1.03
C ILE A 490 -3.96 25.52 -0.45
N LEU A 491 -4.00 25.73 0.87
CA LEU A 491 -4.95 26.65 1.51
C LEU A 491 -4.77 28.09 1.01
N GLN A 492 -3.52 28.53 0.79
CA GLN A 492 -3.27 29.84 0.20
C GLN A 492 -3.72 29.92 -1.27
N LEU A 493 -3.49 28.87 -2.06
CA LEU A 493 -3.93 28.79 -3.45
C LEU A 493 -5.47 28.83 -3.56
N THR A 494 -6.19 28.09 -2.72
CA THR A 494 -7.67 28.03 -2.76
C THR A 494 -8.29 29.39 -2.42
N ARG A 495 -7.75 30.09 -1.41
CA ARG A 495 -8.16 31.46 -1.08
C ARG A 495 -7.96 32.43 -2.24
N ALA A 496 -6.83 32.32 -2.93
CA ALA A 496 -6.52 33.21 -4.06
C ALA A 496 -7.35 32.91 -5.31
N LEU A 497 -7.78 31.65 -5.52
CA LEU A 497 -8.72 31.28 -6.59
C LEU A 497 -10.13 31.84 -6.34
N GLY A 498 -10.52 32.03 -5.07
CA GLY A 498 -11.79 32.63 -4.69
C GLY A 498 -13.02 31.77 -4.98
N GLY A 499 -14.21 32.36 -4.83
CA GLY A 499 -15.50 31.71 -5.11
C GLY A 499 -15.72 30.41 -4.35
N SER A 500 -16.38 29.43 -4.99
CA SER A 500 -16.69 28.13 -4.37
C SER A 500 -15.45 27.34 -3.98
N VAL A 501 -14.30 27.61 -4.63
CA VAL A 501 -13.02 26.99 -4.28
C VAL A 501 -12.54 27.51 -2.92
N ALA A 502 -12.66 28.81 -2.63
CA ALA A 502 -12.28 29.35 -1.33
C ALA A 502 -13.27 28.94 -0.23
N GLU A 503 -14.58 28.97 -0.51
CA GLU A 503 -15.64 28.57 0.43
C GLU A 503 -15.52 27.11 0.88
N SER A 504 -14.98 26.25 0.01
CA SER A 504 -14.68 24.87 0.34
C SER A 504 -13.55 24.71 1.37
N PHE A 505 -12.78 25.75 1.72
CA PHE A 505 -11.63 25.66 2.63
C PHE A 505 -11.67 26.79 3.66
N PRO A 506 -12.45 26.64 4.75
CA PRO A 506 -12.63 27.69 5.75
C PRO A 506 -11.40 27.93 6.65
N TRP A 507 -10.35 27.11 6.51
CA TRP A 507 -9.16 27.13 7.38
C TRP A 507 -8.11 28.13 6.90
N GLU A 508 -7.49 28.86 7.83
CA GLU A 508 -6.39 29.76 7.49
C GLU A 508 -5.09 28.98 7.32
N LYS A 509 -4.82 28.05 8.24
CA LYS A 509 -3.63 27.21 8.29
C LYS A 509 -3.99 25.75 8.41
N TYR A 510 -3.01 24.89 8.14
CA TYR A 510 -3.20 23.46 8.21
C TYR A 510 -3.45 22.96 9.64
N ASP A 511 -2.85 23.58 10.66
CA ASP A 511 -3.11 23.24 12.05
C ASP A 511 -4.54 23.56 12.51
N ASP A 512 -5.22 24.56 11.91
CA ASP A 512 -6.64 24.81 12.17
C ASP A 512 -7.51 23.62 11.71
N LEU A 513 -7.21 23.07 10.53
CA LEU A 513 -7.89 21.86 10.00
C LEU A 513 -7.64 20.64 10.91
N LEU A 514 -6.41 20.47 11.40
CA LEU A 514 -6.08 19.38 12.33
C LEU A 514 -6.81 19.55 13.66
N TYR A 515 -6.87 20.77 14.19
CA TYR A 515 -7.59 21.10 15.42
C TYR A 515 -9.10 20.90 15.28
N GLU A 516 -9.72 21.29 14.17
CA GLU A 516 -11.14 21.01 13.96
C GLU A 516 -11.40 19.51 13.77
N GLY A 517 -10.59 18.86 12.94
CA GLY A 517 -10.71 17.43 12.64
C GLY A 517 -10.57 16.52 13.86
N ALA A 518 -9.65 16.84 14.78
CA ALA A 518 -9.42 16.06 15.99
C ALA A 518 -10.54 16.21 17.05
N ARG A 519 -11.46 17.17 16.89
CA ARG A 519 -12.60 17.36 17.80
C ARG A 519 -13.50 16.14 17.90
N GLY A 520 -13.70 15.44 16.78
CA GLY A 520 -14.46 14.20 16.76
C GLY A 520 -13.86 13.13 17.68
N LEU A 521 -12.52 13.10 17.85
CA LEU A 521 -11.86 12.12 18.72
C LEU A 521 -12.23 12.33 20.19
N TYR A 522 -12.37 13.60 20.59
CA TYR A 522 -12.82 13.99 21.92
C TYR A 522 -14.32 13.72 22.11
N GLU A 523 -15.15 14.16 21.16
CA GLU A 523 -16.61 14.00 21.20
C GLU A 523 -17.07 12.54 21.14
N ALA A 524 -16.27 11.66 20.54
CA ALA A 524 -16.57 10.24 20.47
C ALA A 524 -16.65 9.56 21.85
N GLY A 525 -16.07 10.16 22.90
CA GLY A 525 -16.09 9.61 24.26
C GLY A 525 -15.42 8.24 24.40
N ARG A 526 -14.61 7.83 23.42
CA ARG A 526 -13.89 6.55 23.39
C ARG A 526 -12.43 6.76 23.01
N GLY A 527 -11.62 5.72 23.22
CA GLY A 527 -10.18 5.77 22.96
C GLY A 527 -9.45 6.74 23.89
N TYR A 528 -8.14 6.88 23.70
CA TYR A 528 -7.29 7.62 24.62
C TYR A 528 -6.20 8.38 23.88
N VAL A 529 -5.85 9.55 24.40
CA VAL A 529 -4.53 10.13 24.14
C VAL A 529 -3.51 9.21 24.82
N VAL A 530 -2.47 8.81 24.09
CA VAL A 530 -1.49 7.83 24.58
C VAL A 530 -0.89 8.26 25.92
N SER A 531 -0.79 7.34 26.87
CA SER A 531 -0.29 7.60 28.24
C SER A 531 0.58 6.44 28.74
N ALA A 532 1.10 6.56 29.97
CA ALA A 532 1.94 5.52 30.55
C ALA A 532 1.15 4.21 30.72
N HIS A 533 1.82 3.07 30.50
CA HIS A 533 1.16 1.76 30.43
C HIS A 533 0.39 1.34 31.71
N ALA A 534 0.82 1.82 32.89
CA ALA A 534 0.15 1.55 34.15
C ALA A 534 -1.22 2.24 34.26
N GLU A 535 -1.30 3.50 33.80
CA GLU A 535 -2.55 4.28 33.76
C GLU A 535 -3.51 3.70 32.70
N GLU A 536 -2.96 3.31 31.56
CA GLU A 536 -3.69 2.63 30.48
C GLU A 536 -4.31 1.31 30.96
N SER A 537 -3.56 0.51 31.72
CA SER A 537 -4.01 -0.80 32.22
C SER A 537 -5.15 -0.67 33.24
N LEU A 538 -5.08 0.31 34.14
CA LEU A 538 -6.14 0.58 35.11
C LEU A 538 -7.45 1.02 34.43
N ARG A 539 -7.36 1.90 33.43
CA ARG A 539 -8.54 2.35 32.67
C ARG A 539 -9.20 1.25 31.88
N LYS A 540 -8.41 0.39 31.23
CA LYS A 540 -8.92 -0.82 30.57
C LYS A 540 -9.69 -1.74 31.52
N ILE A 541 -9.29 -1.82 32.79
CA ILE A 541 -10.01 -2.60 33.80
C ILE A 541 -11.35 -1.93 34.14
N LEU A 542 -11.37 -0.62 34.36
CA LEU A 542 -12.58 0.15 34.67
C LEU A 542 -13.62 0.09 33.53
N GLU A 543 -13.19 0.21 32.27
CA GLU A 543 -14.09 0.13 31.12
C GLU A 543 -14.64 -1.27 30.86
N ARG A 544 -13.84 -2.32 31.10
CA ARG A 544 -14.35 -3.71 31.09
C ARG A 544 -15.46 -3.92 32.12
N GLN A 545 -15.47 -3.09 33.17
CA GLN A 545 -16.50 -3.07 34.20
C GLN A 545 -17.63 -2.06 33.90
N GLY A 546 -17.61 -1.40 32.73
CA GLY A 546 -18.64 -0.48 32.27
C GLY A 546 -18.45 0.99 32.66
N TYR A 547 -17.32 1.34 33.30
CA TYR A 547 -17.05 2.72 33.74
C TYR A 547 -16.26 3.49 32.67
N TRP A 548 -16.87 4.54 32.12
CA TRP A 548 -16.24 5.50 31.22
C TRP A 548 -16.11 6.83 31.96
N ALA A 549 -14.88 7.29 32.17
CA ALA A 549 -14.61 8.59 32.77
C ALA A 549 -13.80 9.44 31.77
N PRO A 550 -14.29 10.61 31.34
CA PRO A 550 -13.55 11.48 30.43
C PRO A 550 -12.23 11.92 31.09
N GLU A 551 -11.11 11.77 30.37
CA GLU A 551 -9.79 12.19 30.87
C GLU A 551 -9.65 13.71 30.92
N PHE A 552 -10.33 14.42 30.02
CA PHE A 552 -10.18 15.85 29.81
C PHE A 552 -11.51 16.56 29.97
N GLU A 553 -11.51 17.65 30.75
CA GLU A 553 -12.71 18.46 31.02
C GLU A 553 -13.10 19.33 29.83
N SER A 554 -12.12 19.73 29.02
CA SER A 554 -12.32 20.56 27.82
C SER A 554 -11.63 19.96 26.58
N TYR A 555 -12.05 20.41 25.40
CA TYR A 555 -11.39 20.04 24.15
C TYR A 555 -9.97 20.61 24.04
N ASP A 556 -9.73 21.80 24.60
CA ASP A 556 -8.41 22.43 24.57
C ASP A 556 -7.40 21.62 25.39
N ASP A 557 -7.80 21.12 26.57
CA ASP A 557 -6.94 20.22 27.37
C ASP A 557 -6.63 18.91 26.63
N PHE A 558 -7.62 18.36 25.92
CA PHE A 558 -7.44 17.18 25.06
C PHE A 558 -6.44 17.47 23.93
N TRP A 559 -6.60 18.60 23.26
CA TRP A 559 -5.74 19.01 22.15
C TRP A 559 -4.29 19.22 22.61
N ASP A 560 -4.09 19.92 23.72
CA ASP A 560 -2.77 20.14 24.30
C ASP A 560 -2.10 18.83 24.71
N ALA A 561 -2.87 17.90 25.28
CA ALA A 561 -2.37 16.56 25.58
C ALA A 561 -2.03 15.79 24.30
N LEU A 562 -2.84 15.87 23.25
CA LEU A 562 -2.60 15.22 21.97
C LEU A 562 -1.32 15.76 21.31
N VAL A 563 -1.12 17.07 21.29
CA VAL A 563 0.09 17.73 20.78
C VAL A 563 1.32 17.31 21.60
N LYS A 564 1.19 17.23 22.92
CA LYS A 564 2.30 16.88 23.83
C LYS A 564 2.67 15.40 23.83
N ARG A 565 1.70 14.50 23.62
CA ARG A 565 1.90 13.04 23.70
C ARG A 565 2.00 12.38 22.32
N GLY A 566 1.50 13.04 21.28
CA GLY A 566 1.74 12.74 19.86
C GLY A 566 0.81 11.72 19.21
N ALA A 567 -0.16 11.15 19.95
CA ALA A 567 -1.16 10.25 19.36
C ALA A 567 -2.39 10.05 20.25
N TRP A 568 -3.50 9.74 19.58
CA TRP A 568 -4.70 9.13 20.13
C TRP A 568 -4.86 7.73 19.55
N TRP A 569 -5.42 6.80 20.32
CA TRP A 569 -5.74 5.47 19.83
C TRP A 569 -6.91 4.84 20.56
N ASP A 570 -7.60 3.95 19.87
CA ASP A 570 -8.65 3.12 20.44
C ASP A 570 -8.25 1.64 20.38
N PRO A 571 -7.89 1.03 21.52
CA PRO A 571 -7.49 -0.37 21.61
C PRO A 571 -8.68 -1.33 21.60
N THR A 572 -9.91 -0.84 21.76
CA THR A 572 -11.09 -1.69 21.94
C THR A 572 -11.43 -2.47 20.69
N GLY A 573 -10.87 -2.09 19.52
CA GLY A 573 -11.02 -2.82 18.25
C GLY A 573 -12.46 -3.30 18.08
N LEU A 574 -13.41 -2.38 18.31
CA LEU A 574 -14.77 -2.66 18.77
C LEU A 574 -15.32 -3.95 18.14
N PRO A 575 -15.88 -4.87 18.93
CA PRO A 575 -16.47 -6.08 18.40
C PRO A 575 -17.62 -5.71 17.48
N VAL A 576 -17.37 -5.82 16.17
CA VAL A 576 -18.45 -5.89 15.20
C VAL A 576 -19.06 -7.27 15.37
N SER A 577 -20.31 -7.31 15.81
CA SER A 577 -21.13 -8.52 15.76
C SER A 577 -20.94 -9.23 14.41
N ARG A 578 -21.17 -10.54 14.33
CA ARG A 578 -21.03 -11.29 13.06
C ARG A 578 -21.78 -10.62 11.89
N LYS A 579 -22.92 -9.97 12.16
CA LYS A 579 -23.67 -9.13 11.20
C LYS A 579 -22.87 -7.94 10.66
N ALA A 580 -22.06 -7.31 11.49
CA ALA A 580 -21.22 -6.20 11.09
C ALA A 580 -19.88 -6.65 10.48
N LEU A 581 -19.50 -7.92 10.65
CA LEU A 581 -18.41 -8.57 9.93
C LEU A 581 -18.76 -8.94 8.49
N LEU A 582 -20.03 -9.30 8.19
CA LEU A 582 -20.49 -9.80 6.90
C LEU A 582 -21.53 -8.85 6.30
N ARG A 583 -21.07 -7.90 5.47
CA ARG A 583 -21.92 -6.86 4.84
C ARG A 583 -22.08 -7.03 3.34
N THR A 584 -21.86 -8.24 2.84
CA THR A 584 -22.09 -8.58 1.44
C THR A 584 -23.58 -8.50 1.10
N PRO A 585 -23.94 -8.46 -0.19
CA PRO A 585 -25.33 -8.53 -0.58
C PRO A 585 -26.09 -9.79 -0.13
N SER A 586 -25.39 -10.91 0.10
CA SER A 586 -25.96 -12.15 0.64
C SER A 586 -26.14 -12.11 2.17
N GLY A 587 -25.50 -11.15 2.86
CA GLY A 587 -25.38 -11.13 4.33
C GLY A 587 -24.44 -12.20 4.90
N LYS A 588 -23.69 -12.91 4.05
CA LYS A 588 -22.76 -13.98 4.39
C LYS A 588 -21.35 -13.72 3.84
N PHE A 589 -20.38 -14.56 4.19
CA PHE A 589 -19.11 -14.62 3.49
C PHE A 589 -19.32 -15.23 2.11
N ASP A 590 -19.12 -14.42 1.07
CA ASP A 590 -19.36 -14.80 -0.31
C ASP A 590 -18.13 -15.51 -0.88
N LEU A 591 -18.17 -16.85 -0.91
CA LEU A 591 -17.25 -17.62 -1.76
C LEU A 591 -17.61 -17.42 -3.22
N TYR A 592 -18.90 -17.42 -3.54
CA TYR A 592 -19.42 -16.86 -4.79
C TYR A 592 -19.75 -15.39 -4.56
N SER A 593 -18.96 -14.48 -5.16
CA SER A 593 -19.09 -13.03 -4.95
C SER A 593 -20.31 -12.45 -5.65
N THR A 594 -21.42 -12.35 -4.90
CA THR A 594 -22.64 -11.68 -5.38
C THR A 594 -22.41 -10.18 -5.56
N ALA A 595 -21.50 -9.58 -4.79
CA ALA A 595 -21.07 -8.20 -4.97
C ALA A 595 -20.40 -7.99 -6.34
N LEU A 596 -19.49 -8.89 -6.73
CA LEU A 596 -18.84 -8.82 -8.03
C LEU A 596 -19.83 -9.04 -9.17
N GLN A 597 -20.75 -9.99 -9.02
CA GLN A 597 -21.82 -10.24 -9.98
C GLN A 597 -22.65 -8.99 -10.24
N ARG A 598 -23.14 -8.32 -9.18
CA ARG A 598 -23.92 -7.08 -9.33
C ARG A 598 -23.14 -5.98 -10.02
N LEU A 599 -21.87 -5.77 -9.65
CA LEU A 599 -21.01 -4.75 -10.26
C LEU A 599 -20.81 -4.99 -11.77
N VAL A 600 -20.58 -6.24 -12.16
CA VAL A 600 -20.43 -6.61 -13.57
C VAL A 600 -21.76 -6.42 -14.32
N GLU A 601 -22.88 -6.89 -13.77
CA GLU A 601 -24.20 -6.72 -14.39
C GLU A 601 -24.58 -5.24 -14.58
N GLU A 602 -24.31 -4.38 -13.58
CA GLU A 602 -24.55 -2.93 -13.66
C GLU A 602 -23.67 -2.26 -14.73
N ALA A 603 -22.39 -2.63 -14.80
CA ALA A 603 -21.50 -2.10 -15.82
C ALA A 603 -21.90 -2.54 -17.23
N VAL A 604 -22.31 -3.80 -17.40
CA VAL A 604 -22.83 -4.32 -18.68
C VAL A 604 -24.10 -3.58 -19.09
N LYS A 605 -25.02 -3.29 -18.15
CA LYS A 605 -26.22 -2.48 -18.43
C LYS A 605 -25.88 -1.06 -18.87
N ARG A 606 -24.82 -0.46 -18.31
CA ARG A 606 -24.39 0.90 -18.62
C ARG A 606 -23.63 1.00 -19.94
N GLU A 607 -22.77 0.02 -20.24
CA GLU A 607 -21.77 0.10 -21.32
C GLU A 607 -22.13 -0.79 -22.53
N GLY A 608 -23.10 -1.70 -22.39
CA GLY A 608 -23.59 -2.56 -23.47
C GLY A 608 -22.63 -3.71 -23.87
N ASP A 609 -21.49 -3.86 -23.20
CA ASP A 609 -20.47 -4.87 -23.53
C ASP A 609 -19.93 -5.58 -22.27
N ARG A 610 -20.04 -6.91 -22.23
CA ARG A 610 -19.47 -7.77 -21.18
C ARG A 610 -18.05 -8.23 -21.51
N ALA A 611 -17.64 -8.14 -22.77
CA ALA A 611 -16.38 -8.67 -23.25
C ALA A 611 -15.12 -8.05 -22.60
N PRO A 612 -15.09 -6.77 -22.17
CA PRO A 612 -13.94 -6.23 -21.43
C PRO A 612 -13.67 -7.00 -20.13
N PHE A 613 -14.74 -7.43 -19.43
CA PHE A 613 -14.63 -8.22 -18.20
C PHE A 613 -14.16 -9.65 -18.47
N VAL A 614 -14.69 -10.29 -19.52
CA VAL A 614 -14.27 -11.64 -19.92
C VAL A 614 -12.81 -11.68 -20.39
N ARG A 615 -12.38 -10.66 -21.16
CA ARG A 615 -10.99 -10.52 -21.63
C ARG A 615 -10.02 -10.20 -20.49
N ALA A 616 -10.43 -9.35 -19.53
CA ALA A 616 -9.65 -9.03 -18.34
C ALA A 616 -9.32 -10.25 -17.47
N LEU A 617 -10.09 -11.35 -17.58
CA LEU A 617 -9.93 -12.61 -16.84
C LEU A 617 -9.17 -13.70 -17.61
N GLY A 618 -8.42 -13.33 -18.65
CA GLY A 618 -7.68 -14.30 -19.46
C GLY A 618 -8.54 -15.05 -20.48
N GLY A 619 -9.65 -14.45 -20.95
CA GLY A 619 -10.34 -14.88 -22.17
C GLY A 619 -11.08 -16.21 -22.09
N LEU A 620 -11.45 -16.65 -20.88
CA LEU A 620 -12.20 -17.87 -20.68
C LEU A 620 -13.70 -17.56 -20.69
N ASP A 621 -14.48 -18.29 -21.49
CA ASP A 621 -15.94 -18.16 -21.58
C ASP A 621 -16.61 -18.70 -20.30
N ARG A 622 -16.52 -17.91 -19.23
CA ARG A 622 -16.73 -18.38 -17.86
C ARG A 622 -18.01 -17.80 -17.29
N GLY A 623 -19.07 -18.61 -17.28
CA GLY A 623 -20.35 -18.34 -16.61
C GLY A 623 -20.16 -17.91 -15.15
N ASP A 624 -20.09 -18.87 -14.22
CA ASP A 624 -19.98 -18.61 -12.78
C ASP A 624 -18.56 -18.40 -12.26
N LEU A 625 -17.55 -18.88 -13.00
CA LEU A 625 -16.18 -18.92 -12.52
C LEU A 625 -15.58 -17.52 -12.29
N LEU A 626 -16.10 -16.48 -12.94
CA LEU A 626 -15.75 -15.09 -12.66
C LEU A 626 -16.08 -14.69 -11.20
N TYR A 627 -17.12 -15.28 -10.62
CA TYR A 627 -17.56 -14.89 -9.28
C TYR A 627 -16.98 -15.80 -8.19
N LEU A 628 -16.27 -16.86 -8.57
CA LEU A 628 -15.59 -17.79 -7.66
C LEU A 628 -14.09 -17.49 -7.55
N PRO A 629 -13.41 -17.92 -6.47
CA PRO A 629 -11.96 -17.86 -6.34
C PRO A 629 -11.34 -18.91 -7.27
N VAL A 630 -10.98 -18.51 -8.48
CA VAL A 630 -10.38 -19.37 -9.50
C VAL A 630 -9.10 -18.74 -10.04
N VAL A 631 -8.00 -19.49 -10.06
CA VAL A 631 -6.72 -19.06 -10.61
C VAL A 631 -6.32 -20.03 -11.71
N ALA A 632 -6.00 -19.51 -12.89
CA ALA A 632 -5.61 -20.37 -13.99
C ALA A 632 -4.32 -21.14 -13.64
N ILE A 633 -4.33 -22.46 -13.86
CA ILE A 633 -3.12 -23.28 -13.74
C ILE A 633 -2.39 -23.17 -15.09
N PRO A 634 -1.25 -22.46 -15.16
CA PRO A 634 -0.57 -22.26 -16.42
C PRO A 634 -0.03 -23.60 -16.95
N PRO A 635 -0.10 -23.87 -18.27
CA PRO A 635 0.56 -25.03 -18.84
C PRO A 635 2.07 -24.93 -18.63
N ALA A 636 2.75 -26.07 -18.53
CA ALA A 636 4.20 -26.11 -18.56
C ALA A 636 4.69 -25.42 -19.84
N ARG A 637 5.45 -24.32 -19.69
CA ARG A 637 6.05 -23.61 -20.83
C ARG A 637 7.51 -23.99 -20.93
N GLU A 638 7.92 -24.38 -22.13
CA GLU A 638 9.34 -24.52 -22.47
C GLU A 638 10.09 -23.20 -22.22
N PRO A 639 11.33 -23.25 -21.72
CA PRO A 639 12.13 -22.04 -21.54
C PRO A 639 12.39 -21.40 -22.91
N GLY A 640 11.76 -20.25 -23.17
CA GLY A 640 12.06 -19.42 -24.33
C GLY A 640 13.37 -18.65 -24.15
N GLU A 641 13.52 -17.52 -24.85
CA GLU A 641 14.72 -16.66 -24.78
C GLU A 641 15.06 -16.18 -23.35
N PHE A 642 14.04 -16.04 -22.49
CA PHE A 642 14.16 -15.60 -21.10
C PHE A 642 13.76 -16.74 -20.14
N PRO A 643 14.69 -17.66 -19.80
CA PRO A 643 14.37 -18.89 -19.09
C PRO A 643 14.05 -18.66 -17.60
N LEU A 644 14.62 -17.63 -16.98
CA LEU A 644 14.51 -17.37 -15.54
C LEU A 644 13.36 -16.43 -15.22
N ARG A 645 12.80 -16.52 -14.01
CA ARG A 645 11.80 -15.58 -13.48
C ARG A 645 12.46 -14.51 -12.61
N LEU A 646 12.04 -13.26 -12.77
CA LEU A 646 12.46 -12.16 -11.90
C LEU A 646 11.49 -12.03 -10.72
N ASN A 647 12.03 -12.06 -9.50
CA ASN A 647 11.33 -11.69 -8.29
C ASN A 647 11.93 -10.39 -7.73
N THR A 648 11.11 -9.36 -7.55
CA THR A 648 11.57 -8.14 -6.87
C THR A 648 11.14 -8.12 -5.42
N TYR A 649 11.99 -7.57 -4.55
CA TYR A 649 11.71 -7.50 -3.12
C TYR A 649 12.24 -6.20 -2.51
N ARG A 650 11.93 -5.93 -1.24
CA ARG A 650 12.28 -4.69 -0.56
C ARG A 650 13.12 -4.95 0.65
N LEU A 651 14.07 -4.06 0.90
CA LEU A 651 14.92 -4.13 2.09
C LEU A 651 14.34 -3.26 3.21
N MET A 652 14.46 -3.73 4.44
CA MET A 652 14.04 -2.98 5.63
C MET A 652 14.70 -1.59 5.70
N THR A 653 15.90 -1.46 5.15
CA THR A 653 16.75 -0.26 5.11
C THR A 653 16.45 0.66 3.92
N ARG A 654 15.44 0.35 3.09
CA ARG A 654 15.09 1.13 1.90
C ARG A 654 13.67 1.69 1.99
N PRO A 655 13.50 3.02 1.98
CA PRO A 655 12.19 3.65 1.78
C PRO A 655 11.52 3.25 0.45
N PRO A 656 10.17 3.21 0.38
CA PRO A 656 9.43 2.81 -0.83
C PRO A 656 9.64 3.67 -2.09
N GLY A 657 10.17 4.89 -1.95
CA GLY A 657 10.38 5.85 -3.03
C GLY A 657 11.85 6.25 -3.23
N GLY A 658 12.79 5.49 -2.66
CA GLY A 658 14.23 5.76 -2.79
C GLY A 658 14.98 5.66 -1.47
N GLY A 659 15.89 6.59 -1.23
CA GLY A 659 16.87 6.58 -0.13
C GLY A 659 18.33 6.48 -0.61
N ARG A 660 18.59 6.86 -1.87
CA ARG A 660 19.95 6.93 -2.43
C ARG A 660 20.74 8.13 -1.91
N ASN A 661 20.05 9.17 -1.45
CA ASN A 661 20.63 10.34 -0.80
C ASN A 661 20.73 10.16 0.73
N GLN A 662 20.62 8.93 1.23
CA GLN A 662 20.74 8.59 2.65
C GLN A 662 21.89 7.61 2.84
N PRO A 663 23.15 8.09 2.83
CA PRO A 663 24.36 7.25 2.86
C PRO A 663 24.39 6.24 4.01
N TRP A 664 23.93 6.61 5.20
CA TRP A 664 23.90 5.71 6.35
C TRP A 664 22.95 4.55 6.11
N LEU A 665 21.78 4.79 5.50
CA LEU A 665 20.90 3.69 5.07
C LEU A 665 21.59 2.85 4.00
N LEU A 666 22.27 3.45 3.01
CA LEU A 666 23.00 2.72 1.95
C LEU A 666 24.06 1.77 2.51
N GLU A 667 24.76 2.22 3.54
CA GLU A 667 25.80 1.47 4.26
C GLU A 667 25.22 0.27 5.03
N GLN A 668 23.98 0.35 5.52
CA GLN A 668 23.32 -0.77 6.20
C GLN A 668 23.14 -1.97 5.25
N PRO A 669 23.77 -3.12 5.54
CA PRO A 669 23.74 -4.24 4.62
C PRO A 669 22.41 -5.00 4.65
N ALA A 670 22.08 -5.62 3.52
CA ALA A 670 21.03 -6.64 3.47
C ALA A 670 21.40 -7.81 4.38
N VAL A 671 20.58 -8.06 5.41
CA VAL A 671 20.90 -8.97 6.53
C VAL A 671 21.30 -10.38 6.07
N HIS A 672 20.68 -10.90 5.01
CA HIS A 672 20.90 -12.26 4.52
C HIS A 672 22.14 -12.43 3.63
N LEU A 673 22.64 -11.35 3.01
CA LEU A 673 23.76 -11.40 2.05
C LEU A 673 24.96 -10.54 2.43
N ARG A 674 24.80 -9.66 3.43
CA ARG A 674 25.78 -8.63 3.78
C ARG A 674 26.15 -7.71 2.61
N ALA A 675 25.24 -7.55 1.65
CA ALA A 675 25.42 -6.67 0.50
C ALA A 675 24.92 -5.25 0.81
N SER A 676 25.71 -4.24 0.44
CA SER A 676 25.43 -2.81 0.59
C SER A 676 26.03 -2.04 -0.59
N TRP A 677 25.68 -0.75 -0.69
CA TRP A 677 26.13 0.20 -1.72
C TRP A 677 25.81 -0.14 -3.17
N GLU A 678 26.33 -1.23 -3.72
CA GLU A 678 26.13 -1.61 -5.13
C GLU A 678 24.79 -2.34 -5.33
N GLY A 679 24.19 -2.24 -6.51
CA GLY A 679 23.07 -3.12 -6.91
C GLY A 679 23.52 -4.57 -7.18
N TRP A 680 22.71 -5.55 -6.77
CA TRP A 680 22.99 -6.97 -6.97
C TRP A 680 21.79 -7.76 -7.52
N VAL A 681 22.09 -8.95 -8.05
CA VAL A 681 21.11 -9.99 -8.38
C VAL A 681 21.44 -11.26 -7.62
N GLU A 682 20.45 -11.84 -6.95
CA GLU A 682 20.57 -13.11 -6.25
C GLU A 682 20.33 -14.25 -7.23
N ILE A 683 21.27 -15.20 -7.28
CA ILE A 683 21.23 -16.35 -8.19
C ILE A 683 21.45 -17.62 -7.37
N HIS A 684 20.67 -18.67 -7.63
CA HIS A 684 20.91 -19.96 -7.00
C HIS A 684 22.26 -20.56 -7.47
N PRO A 685 23.06 -21.20 -6.60
CA PRO A 685 24.37 -21.73 -6.96
C PRO A 685 24.37 -22.70 -8.15
N THR A 686 23.36 -23.58 -8.26
CA THR A 686 23.23 -24.52 -9.39
C THR A 686 23.01 -23.78 -10.71
N THR A 687 22.17 -22.75 -10.69
CA THR A 687 21.87 -21.92 -11.87
C THR A 687 23.10 -21.13 -12.30
N ALA A 688 23.81 -20.55 -11.32
CA ALA A 688 25.05 -19.83 -11.60
C ALA A 688 26.14 -20.75 -12.16
N ALA A 689 26.28 -21.98 -11.64
CA ALA A 689 27.21 -22.98 -12.17
C ALA A 689 26.87 -23.34 -13.63
N GLY A 690 25.59 -23.55 -13.95
CA GLY A 690 25.12 -23.81 -15.31
C GLY A 690 25.37 -22.64 -16.28
N LEU A 691 25.48 -21.42 -15.76
CA LEU A 691 25.77 -20.20 -16.53
C LEU A 691 27.25 -19.78 -16.49
N GLY A 692 28.12 -20.50 -15.79
CA GLY A 692 29.53 -20.14 -15.61
C GLY A 692 29.77 -18.86 -14.79
N ILE A 693 28.83 -18.49 -13.92
CA ILE A 693 28.84 -17.28 -13.09
C ILE A 693 29.37 -17.61 -11.69
N LYS A 694 30.29 -16.78 -11.18
CA LYS A 694 30.82 -16.87 -9.80
C LYS A 694 30.25 -15.76 -8.92
N ASP A 695 30.32 -15.95 -7.60
CA ASP A 695 29.95 -14.88 -6.67
C ASP A 695 30.81 -13.64 -6.88
N GLY A 696 30.17 -12.47 -6.95
CA GLY A 696 30.83 -11.20 -7.19
C GLY A 696 31.09 -10.84 -8.66
N ASP A 697 30.85 -11.75 -9.61
CA ASP A 697 30.93 -11.45 -11.05
C ASP A 697 29.96 -10.32 -11.42
N ARG A 698 30.34 -9.48 -12.38
CA ARG A 698 29.39 -8.57 -13.04
C ARG A 698 28.57 -9.36 -14.05
N VAL A 699 27.27 -9.11 -14.06
CA VAL A 699 26.33 -9.81 -14.95
C VAL A 699 25.34 -8.83 -15.57
N TRP A 700 24.90 -9.16 -16.79
CA TRP A 700 23.73 -8.55 -17.40
C TRP A 700 22.51 -9.37 -17.05
N VAL A 701 21.51 -8.71 -16.47
CA VAL A 701 20.15 -9.25 -16.38
C VAL A 701 19.32 -8.58 -17.47
N GLU A 702 18.66 -9.35 -18.31
CA GLU A 702 17.97 -8.85 -19.49
C GLU A 702 16.57 -9.44 -19.59
N SER A 703 15.58 -8.60 -19.92
CA SER A 703 14.21 -8.95 -20.27
C SER A 703 13.87 -8.46 -21.67
N ALA A 704 12.66 -8.75 -22.15
CA ALA A 704 12.15 -8.20 -23.40
C ALA A 704 12.09 -6.66 -23.44
N LYS A 705 12.09 -5.99 -22.26
CA LYS A 705 12.07 -4.54 -22.16
C LYS A 705 13.45 -3.91 -22.24
N GLY A 706 14.45 -4.52 -21.60
CA GLY A 706 15.75 -3.91 -21.43
C GLY A 706 16.72 -4.76 -20.62
N ARG A 707 17.90 -4.21 -20.35
CA ARG A 707 18.96 -4.88 -19.60
C ARG A 707 19.55 -3.97 -18.53
N VAL A 708 19.98 -4.58 -17.43
CA VAL A 708 20.64 -3.89 -16.31
C VAL A 708 21.91 -4.64 -15.90
N GLY A 709 22.96 -3.90 -15.56
CA GLY A 709 24.23 -4.45 -15.09
C GLY A 709 24.25 -4.50 -13.56
N LEU A 710 24.45 -5.70 -13.00
CA LEU A 710 24.41 -5.94 -11.55
C LEU A 710 25.55 -6.86 -11.12
N LYS A 711 25.80 -6.91 -9.81
CA LYS A 711 26.72 -7.87 -9.21
C LYS A 711 26.00 -9.17 -8.86
N ALA A 712 26.55 -10.31 -9.28
CA ALA A 712 26.01 -11.61 -8.92
C ALA A 712 26.26 -11.91 -7.43
N ARG A 713 25.22 -12.33 -6.72
CA ARG A 713 25.30 -12.86 -5.36
C ARG A 713 24.71 -14.26 -5.32
N LEU A 714 25.55 -15.25 -5.04
CA LEU A 714 25.11 -16.63 -4.97
C LEU A 714 24.39 -16.89 -3.65
N TYR A 715 23.11 -17.25 -3.73
CA TYR A 715 22.28 -17.47 -2.55
C TYR A 715 21.48 -18.78 -2.68
N PRO A 716 21.74 -19.79 -1.83
CA PRO A 716 20.99 -21.05 -1.84
C PRO A 716 19.53 -20.88 -1.37
N GLY A 717 19.19 -19.74 -0.76
CA GLY A 717 17.82 -19.40 -0.38
C GLY A 717 16.98 -18.84 -1.53
N THR A 718 17.37 -19.05 -2.78
CA THR A 718 16.64 -18.71 -4.00
C THR A 718 16.37 -19.98 -4.80
N LEU A 719 15.20 -20.13 -5.40
CA LEU A 719 14.93 -21.28 -6.27
C LEU A 719 15.77 -21.23 -7.56
N PRO A 720 16.18 -22.39 -8.14
CA PRO A 720 17.02 -22.43 -9.34
C PRO A 720 16.52 -21.59 -10.52
N ASP A 721 15.21 -21.62 -10.81
CA ASP A 721 14.65 -20.93 -11.98
C ASP A 721 14.27 -19.47 -11.70
N ILE A 722 14.74 -18.91 -10.60
CA ILE A 722 14.40 -17.57 -10.13
C ILE A 722 15.67 -16.77 -9.87
N VAL A 723 15.64 -15.51 -10.27
CA VAL A 723 16.63 -14.51 -9.85
C VAL A 723 15.93 -13.39 -9.10
N GLN A 724 16.62 -12.82 -8.14
CA GLN A 724 16.00 -11.84 -7.24
C GLN A 724 16.75 -10.53 -7.22
N ILE A 725 16.03 -9.41 -7.32
CA ILE A 725 16.63 -8.08 -7.30
C ILE A 725 15.90 -7.22 -6.26
N PRO A 726 16.61 -6.64 -5.28
CA PRO A 726 16.01 -5.64 -4.39
C PRO A 726 15.60 -4.39 -5.17
N LEU A 727 14.36 -3.93 -4.98
CA LEU A 727 13.94 -2.59 -5.35
C LEU A 727 14.78 -1.59 -4.56
N PHE A 728 15.48 -0.70 -5.26
CA PHE A 728 16.37 0.31 -4.67
C PHE A 728 17.53 -0.29 -3.84
N GLY A 729 18.04 -1.47 -4.21
CA GLY A 729 19.08 -2.19 -3.45
C GLY A 729 20.38 -1.43 -3.17
N GLY A 730 20.71 -0.47 -4.03
CA GLY A 730 21.91 0.36 -3.90
C GLY A 730 22.02 1.37 -5.05
N GLU A 731 23.22 1.94 -5.18
CA GLU A 731 23.74 2.60 -6.36
C GLU A 731 23.73 1.63 -7.56
N GLY A 732 23.20 2.09 -8.68
CA GLY A 732 23.08 1.29 -9.90
C GLY A 732 21.71 1.36 -10.57
N PRO A 733 21.48 0.51 -11.57
CA PRO A 733 20.26 0.54 -12.37
C PRO A 733 19.03 0.13 -11.55
N ASN A 734 17.86 0.62 -11.96
CA ASN A 734 16.60 0.31 -11.29
C ASN A 734 16.02 -0.98 -11.90
N PRO A 735 15.62 -2.00 -11.10
CA PRO A 735 14.95 -3.19 -11.63
C PRO A 735 13.67 -2.88 -12.42
N ASN A 736 13.03 -1.72 -12.21
CA ASN A 736 11.93 -1.23 -13.05
C ASN A 736 12.30 -1.20 -14.54
N ASP A 737 13.59 -1.10 -14.89
CA ASP A 737 14.08 -1.05 -16.27
C ASP A 737 13.93 -2.41 -16.99
N LEU A 738 13.73 -3.49 -16.21
CA LEU A 738 13.44 -4.82 -16.72
C LEU A 738 11.94 -5.12 -16.81
N ILE A 739 11.11 -4.41 -16.04
CA ILE A 739 9.70 -4.77 -15.84
C ILE A 739 8.83 -4.11 -16.92
N PRO A 740 8.05 -4.89 -17.71
CA PRO A 740 7.12 -4.34 -18.69
C PRO A 740 6.00 -3.55 -18.00
N ASN A 741 5.41 -2.60 -18.72
CA ASN A 741 4.34 -1.77 -18.20
C ASN A 741 2.97 -2.48 -18.33
N GLU A 742 2.78 -3.51 -17.53
CA GLU A 742 1.54 -4.29 -17.48
C GLU A 742 0.76 -3.98 -16.20
N ALA A 743 -0.57 -3.90 -16.30
CA ALA A 743 -1.45 -3.63 -15.18
C ALA A 743 -2.41 -4.80 -14.94
N ASP A 744 -2.64 -5.15 -13.69
CA ASP A 744 -3.78 -5.99 -13.30
C ASP A 744 -5.09 -5.22 -13.55
N PRO A 745 -6.04 -5.76 -14.33
CA PRO A 745 -7.25 -5.02 -14.70
C PRO A 745 -8.20 -4.77 -13.52
N PHE A 746 -8.12 -5.56 -12.45
CA PHE A 746 -9.00 -5.44 -11.30
C PHE A 746 -8.51 -4.44 -10.25
N ARG A 747 -7.20 -4.23 -10.17
CA ARG A 747 -6.59 -3.32 -9.20
C ARG A 747 -5.91 -2.11 -9.84
N GLY A 748 -5.64 -2.18 -11.14
CA GLY A 748 -4.93 -1.16 -11.90
C GLY A 748 -3.46 -1.05 -11.57
N PHE A 749 -2.88 -1.99 -10.80
CA PHE A 749 -1.48 -1.95 -10.36
C PHE A 749 -0.55 -2.76 -11.26
N GLY A 750 0.73 -2.36 -11.25
CA GLY A 750 1.78 -3.00 -12.04
C GLY A 750 2.07 -4.46 -11.68
N LEU A 751 2.24 -5.30 -12.71
CA LEU A 751 2.67 -6.70 -12.56
C LEU A 751 4.19 -6.80 -12.38
N LEU A 752 4.68 -6.62 -11.15
CA LEU A 752 6.12 -6.51 -10.88
C LEU A 752 6.88 -7.85 -10.83
N ASN A 753 6.18 -8.98 -10.69
CA ASN A 753 6.79 -10.31 -10.46
C ASN A 753 6.47 -11.33 -11.56
N THR A 754 5.98 -10.89 -12.71
CA THR A 754 5.68 -11.74 -13.88
C THR A 754 6.80 -11.74 -14.91
N THR A 755 7.79 -10.86 -14.76
CA THR A 755 8.86 -10.65 -15.73
C THR A 755 9.77 -11.86 -15.83
N ARG A 756 10.04 -12.28 -17.07
CA ARG A 756 11.07 -13.28 -17.38
C ARG A 756 12.36 -12.60 -17.80
N VAL A 757 13.48 -13.20 -17.42
CA VAL A 757 14.82 -12.68 -17.68
C VAL A 757 15.80 -13.77 -18.11
N ARG A 758 16.91 -13.35 -18.71
CA ARG A 758 18.14 -14.14 -18.85
C ARG A 758 19.26 -13.45 -18.09
N VAL A 759 20.22 -14.24 -17.62
CA VAL A 759 21.43 -13.72 -16.98
C VAL A 759 22.64 -14.18 -17.77
N THR A 760 23.53 -13.24 -18.10
CA THR A 760 24.79 -13.50 -18.81
C THR A 760 25.94 -12.78 -18.09
N LYS A 761 27.16 -13.31 -18.24
CA LYS A 761 28.35 -12.65 -17.71
C LYS A 761 28.61 -11.35 -18.47
N ALA A 762 28.92 -10.27 -17.75
CA ALA A 762 29.08 -8.93 -18.30
C ALA A 762 30.44 -8.67 -18.93
#